data_AF-A0A0G0JB20-F1
#
_entry.id   AF-A0A0G0JB20-F1
#
_cell.length_a   1.000
_cell.length_b   1.000
_cell.length_c   1.000
_cell.angle_alpha   90.00
_cell.angle_beta   90.00
_cell.angle_gamma   90.00
#
_symmetry.space_group_name_H-M   'P 1'
#
loop_
_entity.id
_entity.type
_entity.pdbx_description
1 polymer ?
#
loop_
_entity_poly.entity_id
_entity_poly.type
_entity_poly.pdbx_seq_one_letter_code
_entity_poly.pdbx_strand_id
1 'polypeptide(L)'
;MKTKKISILFLVAIIVLLSGCSINNFKKNKPPEQNQVKENPPVLNDKIKKFETVEELKKFIKENQANPTATELFSVREGMMNKTVAQDSAGTAPASGPANEASSDFSKTNIQVAGVDEADIIKTDGKYIYTFSNQKLNIIDAFPVESAKIISTIELDAQPQDLYLDGNSLVVFGQKYTSIKPLGSTEPALEKKLDGSASREMLIMPNPQSAYTFFKVYDLSDKQSPKLLRDIAFEGNYFDSRLIGGYVYFITSKYSYSGDNPLPIIMRNGEVVAADEMPSVYYFDAPYSSFNFMTVTAINIKDNSQKENGQSYLLSSQQNMFVSQNNIYITYAKNFDENKVAMETTREVVESKLSPKEQEKIKKIEAADEEVISKEEKLYKINLVISQYLASLSLLEAEKINQEVTAKTKEKFRNLADELEKTSIHKISIDKEKVEYKNFAEVKGQVLNQFSMDERDGFFRIATTKNKSWSQFIDEKEADSYSNVYILDENLKQVGALEGLAKGERIYSVRFMGKKAYMVTFKQTDPLFIIDLAEPANPKVLGELKIPGFSNYLHPYDENTLIGIGKEITEDPSGRVMAGGLKISLFDVSQADKPVELDKYVAGDTGSDSVALYDHKAFLFSKEKQLLALPVSLTEKTKEQPWGKFTFGGAMVFKIDGKKITLKGKIDHSDNGKAGNVESLNGYSYYDNTVKRSLYIDKTLYTLSGQYLKMNNLEDLKPVNSLKIKNEEQGSQPKYHPELDGAIVN
;
A
#
# COMPACT_ATOMS: atom_id res chain seq x y z
N MET A 1 -75.72 15.06 -9.46
CA MET A 1 -75.94 14.95 -7.99
C MET A 1 -75.10 13.77 -7.47
N LYS A 2 -74.41 13.91 -6.32
CA LYS A 2 -73.73 12.85 -5.52
C LYS A 2 -72.83 11.80 -6.23
N THR A 3 -71.53 12.09 -6.28
CA THR A 3 -70.41 11.30 -5.68
C THR A 3 -70.52 9.76 -5.50
N LYS A 4 -69.49 9.01 -5.93
CA LYS A 4 -68.44 8.47 -5.03
C LYS A 4 -67.17 8.01 -5.78
N LYS A 5 -66.18 7.47 -5.06
CA LYS A 5 -64.76 7.27 -5.42
C LYS A 5 -64.26 5.95 -4.78
N ILE A 6 -62.99 5.54 -5.04
CA ILE A 6 -62.12 4.63 -4.24
C ILE A 6 -62.10 3.12 -4.60
N SER A 7 -61.06 2.76 -5.39
CA SER A 7 -59.97 1.80 -5.08
C SER A 7 -59.96 0.29 -5.44
N ILE A 8 -58.93 -0.03 -6.24
CA ILE A 8 -57.82 -1.01 -6.02
C ILE A 8 -58.16 -2.51 -5.86
N LEU A 9 -57.68 -3.30 -6.83
CA LEU A 9 -56.73 -4.39 -6.55
C LEU A 9 -55.77 -4.56 -7.74
N PHE A 10 -54.49 -4.86 -7.48
CA PHE A 10 -53.44 -5.10 -8.48
C PHE A 10 -53.09 -6.59 -8.45
N LEU A 11 -52.94 -7.25 -9.61
CA LEU A 11 -52.45 -8.63 -9.69
C LEU A 11 -51.16 -8.65 -10.52
N VAL A 12 -50.10 -9.24 -9.96
CA VAL A 12 -48.78 -9.32 -10.59
C VAL A 12 -48.69 -10.60 -11.43
N ALA A 13 -48.30 -10.47 -12.70
CA ALA A 13 -47.98 -11.59 -13.57
C ALA A 13 -46.51 -11.49 -14.02
N ILE A 14 -45.64 -12.28 -13.39
CA ILE A 14 -44.23 -12.41 -13.80
C ILE A 14 -44.16 -13.44 -14.93
N ILE A 15 -43.78 -12.99 -16.14
CA ILE A 15 -43.46 -13.88 -17.26
C ILE A 15 -41.97 -14.18 -17.24
N VAL A 16 -41.61 -15.45 -17.05
CA VAL A 16 -40.23 -15.94 -17.12
C VAL A 16 -39.84 -16.17 -18.58
N LEU A 17 -39.16 -15.19 -19.19
CA LEU A 17 -38.50 -15.32 -20.48
C LEU A 17 -37.25 -14.42 -20.53
N LEU A 18 -36.04 -15.00 -20.56
CA LEU A 18 -34.88 -14.50 -21.32
C LEU A 18 -33.64 -15.44 -21.27
N SER A 19 -33.83 -16.74 -21.43
CA SER A 19 -32.73 -17.70 -21.66
C SER A 19 -32.24 -17.64 -23.11
N GLY A 20 -31.65 -16.52 -23.55
CA GLY A 20 -31.43 -16.30 -24.99
C GLY A 20 -30.70 -15.02 -25.43
N CYS A 21 -29.66 -14.57 -24.72
CA CYS A 21 -28.79 -13.49 -25.19
C CYS A 21 -27.31 -13.85 -25.02
N SER A 22 -26.70 -14.40 -26.08
CA SER A 22 -25.26 -14.64 -26.15
C SER A 22 -24.61 -13.81 -27.26
N ILE A 23 -23.30 -13.54 -27.14
CA ILE A 23 -22.39 -12.98 -28.16
C ILE A 23 -22.64 -11.52 -28.62
N ASN A 24 -23.88 -11.05 -28.83
CA ASN A 24 -24.11 -9.82 -29.62
C ASN A 24 -23.75 -8.47 -28.96
N ASN A 25 -23.57 -8.39 -27.64
CA ASN A 25 -23.27 -7.11 -26.95
C ASN A 25 -21.77 -6.71 -26.93
N PHE A 26 -20.86 -7.60 -27.34
CA PHE A 26 -19.40 -7.32 -27.39
C PHE A 26 -19.01 -6.08 -28.20
N LYS A 27 -19.87 -5.60 -29.11
CA LYS A 27 -19.58 -4.44 -29.98
C LYS A 27 -19.59 -3.07 -29.27
N LYS A 28 -20.10 -2.95 -28.04
CA LYS A 28 -20.12 -1.66 -27.31
C LYS A 28 -18.87 -1.40 -26.46
N ASN A 29 -18.25 -2.45 -25.92
CA ASN A 29 -16.97 -2.39 -25.21
C ASN A 29 -15.84 -3.03 -26.04
N LYS A 30 -15.76 -2.69 -27.34
CA LYS A 30 -14.50 -2.86 -28.07
C LYS A 30 -13.49 -1.86 -27.46
N PRO A 31 -12.30 -2.27 -26.99
CA PRO A 31 -11.18 -1.35 -26.93
C PRO A 31 -10.92 -0.82 -28.36
N PRO A 32 -10.34 0.38 -28.53
CA PRO A 32 -9.90 0.85 -29.83
C PRO A 32 -8.89 -0.12 -30.47
N GLU A 33 -8.65 0.02 -31.78
CA GLU A 33 -7.56 -0.71 -32.45
C GLU A 33 -6.22 -0.08 -32.03
N GLN A 34 -5.74 -0.47 -30.84
CA GLN A 34 -4.70 0.21 -30.08
C GLN A 34 -3.43 -0.62 -29.84
N ASN A 35 -3.31 -1.80 -30.47
CA ASN A 35 -2.08 -2.63 -30.43
C ASN A 35 -0.86 -1.97 -31.12
N GLN A 36 -0.97 -0.72 -31.60
CA GLN A 36 0.18 0.09 -31.97
C GLN A 36 0.73 0.76 -30.71
N VAL A 37 1.76 0.13 -30.12
CA VAL A 37 2.58 0.75 -29.08
C VAL A 37 3.21 2.03 -29.65
N LYS A 38 2.70 3.19 -29.23
CA LYS A 38 3.34 4.47 -29.51
C LYS A 38 4.57 4.60 -28.62
N GLU A 39 5.74 4.64 -29.22
CA GLU A 39 6.97 5.08 -28.54
C GLU A 39 6.86 6.60 -28.31
N ASN A 40 6.20 7.01 -27.21
CA ASN A 40 6.43 8.33 -26.63
C ASN A 40 7.84 8.30 -26.00
N PRO A 41 8.83 9.06 -26.50
CA PRO A 41 10.09 9.21 -25.79
C PRO A 41 9.82 9.97 -24.49
N PRO A 42 10.34 9.51 -23.33
CA PRO A 42 10.17 10.26 -22.09
C PRO A 42 10.81 11.65 -22.18
N VAL A 43 10.15 12.65 -21.60
CA VAL A 43 10.58 14.07 -21.63
C VAL A 43 11.51 14.39 -20.44
N LEU A 44 12.01 13.35 -19.78
CA LEU A 44 12.96 13.41 -18.67
C LEU A 44 14.15 12.52 -19.00
N ASN A 45 15.31 12.80 -18.42
CA ASN A 45 16.55 12.12 -18.77
C ASN A 45 16.62 10.75 -18.08
N ASP A 46 16.09 9.71 -18.74
CA ASP A 46 15.75 8.37 -18.19
C ASP A 46 16.87 7.59 -17.48
N LYS A 47 18.11 8.09 -17.50
CA LYS A 47 19.22 7.42 -16.83
C LYS A 47 19.16 7.70 -15.34
N ILE A 48 19.07 6.62 -14.56
CA ILE A 48 19.40 6.65 -13.14
C ILE A 48 20.78 7.31 -12.97
N LYS A 49 20.84 8.30 -12.08
CA LYS A 49 22.07 8.97 -11.68
C LYS A 49 22.48 8.46 -10.31
N LYS A 50 23.77 8.56 -10.02
CA LYS A 50 24.36 8.34 -8.70
C LYS A 50 24.95 9.68 -8.24
N PHE A 51 24.82 10.00 -6.95
CA PHE A 51 25.59 11.08 -6.36
C PHE A 51 27.00 10.58 -6.05
N GLU A 52 28.03 11.34 -6.46
CA GLU A 52 29.41 10.99 -6.16
C GLU A 52 29.94 11.65 -4.87
N THR A 53 29.19 12.62 -4.31
CA THR A 53 29.53 13.24 -3.01
C THR A 53 28.30 13.58 -2.15
N VAL A 54 28.51 13.67 -0.83
CA VAL A 54 27.47 14.06 0.13
C VAL A 54 27.05 15.53 -0.07
N GLU A 55 27.94 16.40 -0.54
CA GLU A 55 27.62 17.81 -0.80
C GLU A 55 26.78 18.00 -2.08
N GLU A 56 27.01 17.18 -3.12
CA GLU A 56 26.12 17.10 -4.29
C GLU A 56 24.70 16.69 -3.87
N LEU A 57 24.60 15.65 -3.04
CA LEU A 57 23.35 15.16 -2.46
C LEU A 57 22.65 16.23 -1.59
N LYS A 58 23.39 16.94 -0.73
CA LYS A 58 22.86 18.07 0.07
C LYS A 58 22.35 19.21 -0.82
N LYS A 59 23.10 19.60 -1.86
CA LYS A 59 22.69 20.63 -2.82
C LYS A 59 21.41 20.22 -3.53
N PHE A 60 21.34 18.99 -4.05
CA PHE A 60 20.14 18.44 -4.66
C PHE A 60 18.93 18.44 -3.71
N ILE A 61 19.11 17.98 -2.46
CA ILE A 61 18.03 17.96 -1.46
C ILE A 61 17.52 19.38 -1.18
N LYS A 62 18.44 20.36 -1.00
CA LYS A 62 18.09 21.77 -0.78
C LYS A 62 17.35 22.39 -1.97
N GLU A 63 17.71 22.02 -3.20
CA GLU A 63 17.07 22.51 -4.43
C GLU A 63 15.73 21.84 -4.77
N ASN A 64 15.40 20.70 -4.15
CA ASN A 64 14.18 19.93 -4.44
C ASN A 64 13.23 19.79 -3.24
N GLN A 65 13.57 20.34 -2.07
CA GLN A 65 12.66 20.37 -0.92
C GLN A 65 11.53 21.38 -1.14
N ALA A 66 10.28 20.90 -1.08
CA ALA A 66 9.10 21.74 -1.17
C ALA A 66 9.04 22.75 0.00
N ASN A 67 9.26 24.03 -0.31
CA ASN A 67 9.29 25.11 0.67
C ASN A 67 7.88 25.73 0.80
N PRO A 68 7.20 25.64 1.97
CA PRO A 68 5.78 25.97 2.10
C PRO A 68 5.44 27.46 1.89
N THR A 69 6.43 28.35 1.91
CA THR A 69 6.26 29.79 1.60
C THR A 69 5.81 30.06 0.17
N ALA A 70 6.03 29.13 -0.76
CA ALA A 70 5.43 29.21 -2.09
C ALA A 70 3.89 29.08 -2.03
N THR A 71 3.39 28.22 -1.14
CA THR A 71 1.96 27.89 -0.98
C THR A 71 1.16 29.06 -0.39
N GLU A 72 1.75 29.84 0.52
CA GLU A 72 1.06 30.92 1.24
C GLU A 72 0.43 31.97 0.30
N LEU A 73 1.06 32.24 -0.85
CA LEU A 73 0.56 33.23 -1.81
C LEU A 73 -0.73 32.78 -2.53
N PHE A 74 -0.98 31.47 -2.64
CA PHE A 74 -2.15 30.92 -3.34
C PHE A 74 -3.44 31.03 -2.51
N SER A 75 -3.32 31.11 -1.18
CA SER A 75 -4.45 31.31 -0.26
C SER A 75 -5.31 32.54 -0.59
N VAL A 76 -4.68 33.58 -1.16
CA VAL A 76 -5.34 34.83 -1.58
C VAL A 76 -6.24 34.63 -2.81
N ARG A 77 -6.00 33.60 -3.64
CA ARG A 77 -6.84 33.26 -4.80
C ARG A 77 -7.84 32.14 -4.48
N GLU A 78 -7.44 31.15 -3.68
CA GLU A 78 -8.35 30.09 -3.19
C GLU A 78 -9.45 30.65 -2.27
N GLY A 79 -9.18 31.72 -1.52
CA GLY A 79 -10.17 32.37 -0.65
C GLY A 79 -11.46 32.87 -1.33
N MET A 80 -11.53 32.86 -2.68
CA MET A 80 -12.74 33.16 -3.46
C MET A 80 -13.36 31.94 -4.18
N MET A 81 -12.74 30.76 -4.17
CA MET A 81 -13.29 29.56 -4.82
C MET A 81 -13.22 28.32 -3.93
N ASN A 82 -14.40 27.73 -3.68
CA ASN A 82 -14.62 26.44 -3.05
C ASN A 82 -14.14 26.26 -1.61
N LYS A 83 -15.07 26.53 -0.68
CA LYS A 83 -15.24 25.59 0.45
C LYS A 83 -15.60 24.20 -0.08
N THR A 84 -15.15 23.18 0.68
CA THR A 84 -15.86 21.94 1.08
C THR A 84 -15.15 20.63 0.68
N VAL A 85 -15.14 19.69 1.65
CA VAL A 85 -14.70 18.28 1.59
C VAL A 85 -13.18 18.03 1.50
N ALA A 86 -12.63 17.63 2.65
CA ALA A 86 -11.54 16.66 2.73
C ALA A 86 -12.05 15.42 3.48
N GLN A 87 -11.63 14.22 3.08
CA GLN A 87 -10.88 13.32 3.98
C GLN A 87 -10.39 12.05 3.26
N ASP A 88 -9.13 11.75 3.53
CA ASP A 88 -8.48 10.46 3.81
C ASP A 88 -8.73 9.21 2.93
N SER A 89 -7.61 8.56 2.63
CA SER A 89 -7.51 7.21 2.08
C SER A 89 -6.55 6.40 2.94
N ALA A 90 -6.91 5.16 3.28
CA ALA A 90 -6.04 4.19 3.95
C ALA A 90 -6.22 2.81 3.31
N GLY A 91 -5.13 2.24 2.79
CA GLY A 91 -5.15 1.01 1.98
C GLY A 91 -3.91 0.15 2.21
N THR A 92 -4.09 -1.17 2.21
CA THR A 92 -3.06 -2.18 1.95
C THR A 92 -3.74 -3.48 1.49
N ALA A 93 -3.00 -4.41 0.87
CA ALA A 93 -3.42 -5.79 0.53
C ALA A 93 -2.22 -6.60 -0.03
N PRO A 94 -1.86 -7.78 0.55
CA PRO A 94 -0.88 -8.76 0.00
C PRO A 94 -1.49 -10.18 -0.40
N ALA A 95 -0.72 -11.27 -0.78
CA ALA A 95 -1.11 -12.72 -0.98
C ALA A 95 -0.53 -13.71 -2.07
N SER A 96 -0.03 -14.85 -1.57
CA SER A 96 -0.20 -16.33 -1.78
C SER A 96 0.18 -17.19 -3.01
N GLY A 97 1.04 -18.21 -2.77
CA GLY A 97 1.32 -19.46 -3.52
C GLY A 97 2.48 -20.32 -2.91
N PRO A 98 2.27 -21.61 -2.51
CA PRO A 98 3.27 -22.49 -1.85
C PRO A 98 4.13 -23.32 -2.87
N ALA A 99 4.90 -24.41 -2.62
CA ALA A 99 5.09 -25.41 -1.53
C ALA A 99 6.40 -26.26 -1.82
N ASN A 100 6.95 -27.24 -1.07
CA ASN A 100 6.91 -27.69 0.35
C ASN A 100 8.10 -28.68 0.66
N GLU A 101 8.40 -29.03 1.92
CA GLU A 101 9.20 -30.24 2.33
C GLU A 101 8.82 -30.71 3.76
N ALA A 102 9.28 -31.90 4.22
CA ALA A 102 8.55 -32.73 5.19
C ALA A 102 8.93 -32.61 6.69
N SER A 103 7.99 -32.13 7.50
CA SER A 103 7.82 -32.47 8.93
C SER A 103 6.32 -32.67 9.23
N SER A 104 5.79 -32.24 10.38
CA SER A 104 4.35 -32.29 10.66
C SER A 104 3.53 -31.41 9.69
N ASP A 105 2.25 -31.72 9.52
CA ASP A 105 1.33 -30.99 8.63
C ASP A 105 0.89 -29.67 9.26
N PHE A 106 1.34 -28.51 8.73
CA PHE A 106 0.97 -27.19 9.24
C PHE A 106 0.84 -26.13 8.13
N SER A 107 0.08 -25.06 8.40
CA SER A 107 -0.09 -23.95 7.46
C SER A 107 1.06 -22.95 7.53
N LYS A 108 1.49 -22.47 6.36
CA LYS A 108 2.48 -21.39 6.21
C LYS A 108 1.79 -20.05 5.95
N THR A 109 2.55 -18.94 6.04
CA THR A 109 2.09 -17.61 5.61
C THR A 109 1.65 -17.67 4.14
N ASN A 110 0.66 -16.85 3.83
CA ASN A 110 -0.09 -16.86 2.58
C ASN A 110 0.68 -16.05 1.50
N ILE A 111 1.91 -16.43 1.09
CA ILE A 111 2.97 -15.62 0.39
C ILE A 111 2.88 -15.33 -1.14
N GLN A 112 3.03 -14.09 -1.65
CA GLN A 112 2.70 -13.76 -3.08
C GLN A 112 3.36 -14.61 -4.18
N VAL A 113 4.67 -14.83 -4.12
CA VAL A 113 5.41 -15.55 -5.17
C VAL A 113 6.06 -16.78 -4.56
N ALA A 114 5.90 -17.94 -5.20
CA ALA A 114 6.50 -19.18 -4.72
C ALA A 114 8.03 -19.05 -4.59
N GLY A 115 8.57 -19.39 -3.42
CA GLY A 115 10.00 -19.22 -3.08
C GLY A 115 10.38 -17.84 -2.55
N VAL A 116 9.42 -16.92 -2.41
CA VAL A 116 9.59 -15.57 -1.88
C VAL A 116 8.71 -15.43 -0.62
N ASP A 117 9.26 -15.70 0.57
CA ASP A 117 8.49 -15.62 1.82
C ASP A 117 8.23 -14.16 2.22
N GLU A 118 7.07 -13.91 2.82
CA GLU A 118 6.64 -12.63 3.38
C GLU A 118 6.71 -12.71 4.90
N ALA A 119 7.21 -11.67 5.55
CA ALA A 119 7.20 -11.59 7.02
C ALA A 119 5.76 -11.64 7.54
N ASP A 120 5.54 -12.11 8.77
CA ASP A 120 4.20 -12.11 9.38
C ASP A 120 4.26 -11.94 10.90
N ILE A 121 3.15 -11.56 11.53
CA ILE A 121 3.05 -11.41 12.99
C ILE A 121 3.08 -12.76 13.72
N ILE A 122 2.89 -13.87 12.99
CA ILE A 122 2.91 -15.24 13.49
C ILE A 122 3.58 -16.20 12.49
N LYS A 123 4.44 -17.11 12.98
CA LYS A 123 5.00 -18.24 12.22
C LYS A 123 4.96 -19.51 13.08
N THR A 124 5.13 -20.69 12.46
CA THR A 124 5.20 -21.98 13.15
C THR A 124 6.15 -22.94 12.42
N ASP A 125 6.79 -23.85 13.17
CA ASP A 125 7.61 -24.97 12.66
C ASP A 125 6.89 -26.33 12.68
N GLY A 126 5.58 -26.33 12.98
CA GLY A 126 4.78 -27.55 13.11
C GLY A 126 4.75 -28.16 14.50
N LYS A 127 5.44 -27.56 15.49
CA LYS A 127 5.26 -27.85 16.93
C LYS A 127 5.19 -26.59 17.78
N TYR A 128 5.96 -25.57 17.44
CA TYR A 128 6.07 -24.29 18.13
C TYR A 128 5.38 -23.17 17.35
N ILE A 129 4.84 -22.19 18.07
CA ILE A 129 4.28 -20.97 17.49
C ILE A 129 5.10 -19.77 17.99
N TYR A 130 5.44 -18.89 17.05
CA TYR A 130 6.22 -17.68 17.24
C TYR A 130 5.31 -16.49 16.98
N THR A 131 5.03 -15.69 18.00
CA THR A 131 4.14 -14.51 17.92
C THR A 131 4.54 -13.49 18.97
N PHE A 132 4.32 -12.21 18.71
CA PHE A 132 4.48 -11.17 19.74
C PHE A 132 3.13 -10.71 20.31
N SER A 133 3.16 -10.13 21.51
CA SER A 133 2.07 -9.36 22.12
C SER A 133 2.69 -8.17 22.84
N ASN A 134 2.30 -6.95 22.47
CA ASN A 134 3.04 -5.73 22.78
C ASN A 134 4.55 -5.90 22.43
N GLN A 135 5.45 -5.39 23.27
CA GLN A 135 6.90 -5.50 23.13
C GLN A 135 7.47 -6.84 23.64
N LYS A 136 6.68 -7.93 23.59
CA LYS A 136 7.12 -9.26 24.06
C LYS A 136 6.95 -10.29 22.94
N LEU A 137 8.06 -10.82 22.44
CA LEU A 137 8.09 -12.02 21.60
C LEU A 137 7.84 -13.25 22.48
N ASN A 138 6.92 -14.12 22.09
CA ASN A 138 6.61 -15.36 22.79
C ASN A 138 6.89 -16.56 21.89
N ILE A 139 7.56 -17.57 22.46
CA ILE A 139 7.70 -18.90 21.88
C ILE A 139 6.77 -19.82 22.65
N ILE A 140 5.81 -20.39 21.93
CA ILE A 140 4.75 -21.24 22.46
C ILE A 140 5.05 -22.66 22.03
N ASP A 141 5.21 -23.58 22.97
CA ASP A 141 5.11 -25.01 22.67
C ASP A 141 3.62 -25.30 22.44
N ALA A 142 3.22 -25.55 21.20
CA ALA A 142 1.83 -25.54 20.76
C ALA A 142 1.26 -26.95 20.55
N PHE A 143 2.11 -27.97 20.40
CA PHE A 143 1.70 -29.34 20.09
C PHE A 143 2.45 -30.38 20.96
N PRO A 144 1.76 -31.28 21.69
CA PRO A 144 0.31 -31.51 21.67
C PRO A 144 -0.49 -30.42 22.42
N VAL A 145 -1.65 -30.08 21.85
CA VAL A 145 -2.48 -28.90 22.16
C VAL A 145 -2.95 -28.85 23.62
N GLU A 146 -3.22 -30.01 24.24
CA GLU A 146 -3.66 -30.14 25.63
C GLU A 146 -2.58 -29.70 26.63
N SER A 147 -1.31 -29.71 26.20
CA SER A 147 -0.15 -29.29 27.00
C SER A 147 0.41 -27.92 26.61
N ALA A 148 -0.23 -27.25 25.64
CA ALA A 148 0.31 -26.06 25.00
C ALA A 148 0.51 -24.90 25.99
N LYS A 149 1.65 -24.23 25.89
CA LYS A 149 2.09 -23.20 26.83
C LYS A 149 3.18 -22.30 26.23
N ILE A 150 3.31 -21.08 26.75
CA ILE A 150 4.48 -20.24 26.51
C ILE A 150 5.68 -20.92 27.21
N ILE A 151 6.80 -21.11 26.49
CA ILE A 151 8.05 -21.69 27.02
C ILE A 151 9.22 -20.72 27.07
N SER A 152 9.14 -19.61 26.32
CA SER A 152 10.10 -18.52 26.38
C SER A 152 9.42 -17.22 25.99
N THR A 153 9.81 -16.14 26.65
CA THR A 153 9.36 -14.77 26.36
C THR A 153 10.58 -13.86 26.31
N ILE A 154 10.80 -13.20 25.19
CA ILE A 154 11.86 -12.20 25.03
C ILE A 154 11.21 -10.82 25.06
N GLU A 155 11.62 -9.98 26.01
CA GLU A 155 11.24 -8.57 26.05
C GLU A 155 12.08 -7.78 25.05
N LEU A 156 11.43 -6.91 24.29
CA LEU A 156 12.02 -6.08 23.24
C LEU A 156 12.06 -4.62 23.67
N ASP A 157 13.10 -3.90 23.24
CA ASP A 157 13.31 -2.48 23.49
C ASP A 157 12.58 -1.56 22.48
N ALA A 158 11.63 -2.14 21.73
CA ALA A 158 10.93 -1.53 20.60
C ALA A 158 9.65 -2.32 20.27
N GLN A 159 8.77 -1.75 19.45
CA GLN A 159 7.52 -2.39 19.03
C GLN A 159 7.76 -3.30 17.80
N PRO A 160 7.61 -4.63 17.92
CA PRO A 160 7.72 -5.53 16.77
C PRO A 160 6.56 -5.31 15.77
N GLN A 161 6.83 -5.55 14.48
CA GLN A 161 5.85 -5.38 13.39
C GLN A 161 5.61 -6.69 12.63
N ASP A 162 6.64 -7.46 12.32
CA ASP A 162 6.55 -8.79 11.70
C ASP A 162 7.80 -9.63 12.09
N LEU A 163 7.77 -10.93 11.77
CA LEU A 163 8.89 -11.87 11.92
C LEU A 163 9.02 -12.85 10.75
N TYR A 164 10.22 -13.41 10.56
CA TYR A 164 10.52 -14.55 9.68
C TYR A 164 11.00 -15.74 10.50
N LEU A 165 10.71 -16.96 10.02
CA LEU A 165 11.18 -18.21 10.60
C LEU A 165 11.76 -19.11 9.50
N ASP A 166 13.05 -19.43 9.59
CA ASP A 166 13.76 -20.24 8.61
C ASP A 166 14.73 -21.20 9.32
N GLY A 167 14.26 -22.43 9.54
CA GLY A 167 14.95 -23.43 10.36
C GLY A 167 15.09 -22.95 11.80
N ASN A 168 16.31 -22.88 12.31
CA ASN A 168 16.59 -22.32 13.64
C ASN A 168 16.80 -20.79 13.63
N SER A 169 16.74 -20.10 12.48
CA SER A 169 16.84 -18.65 12.42
C SER A 169 15.46 -18.00 12.60
N LEU A 170 15.29 -17.21 13.65
CA LEU A 170 14.14 -16.32 13.83
C LEU A 170 14.56 -14.87 13.64
N VAL A 171 13.96 -14.19 12.67
CA VAL A 171 14.16 -12.75 12.45
C VAL A 171 12.98 -12.01 13.07
N VAL A 172 13.22 -10.96 13.86
CA VAL A 172 12.17 -10.08 14.39
C VAL A 172 12.57 -8.64 14.13
N PHE A 173 11.65 -7.84 13.61
CA PHE A 173 11.88 -6.44 13.29
C PHE A 173 10.64 -5.58 13.58
N GLY A 174 10.83 -4.27 13.60
CA GLY A 174 9.76 -3.30 13.85
C GLY A 174 10.29 -1.92 14.21
N GLN A 175 9.42 -1.04 14.70
CA GLN A 175 9.76 0.36 14.92
C GLN A 175 10.19 0.65 16.36
N LYS A 176 11.34 1.34 16.46
CA LYS A 176 11.96 1.81 17.68
C LYS A 176 11.77 3.33 17.80
N TYR A 177 10.66 3.72 18.44
CA TYR A 177 10.36 5.12 18.76
C TYR A 177 11.21 5.64 19.93
N THR A 178 12.54 5.65 19.77
CA THR A 178 13.44 6.28 20.73
C THR A 178 13.66 7.74 20.40
N SER A 179 13.27 8.63 21.31
CA SER A 179 14.00 9.88 21.51
C SER A 179 15.40 9.53 22.01
N ILE A 180 16.38 9.46 21.10
CA ILE A 180 17.72 8.97 21.40
C ILE A 180 18.42 9.96 22.34
N LYS A 181 18.41 9.66 23.63
CA LYS A 181 19.35 10.25 24.59
C LYS A 181 20.74 9.68 24.26
N PRO A 182 21.78 10.52 24.13
CA PRO A 182 23.14 10.04 23.89
C PRO A 182 23.59 9.07 24.98
N LEU A 183 24.14 7.92 24.60
CA LEU A 183 24.78 7.00 25.56
C LEU A 183 25.91 7.78 26.27
N GLY A 184 25.84 7.80 27.61
CA GLY A 184 26.76 8.56 28.46
C GLY A 184 26.18 9.81 29.13
N SER A 185 24.92 10.20 28.87
CA SER A 185 24.31 11.39 29.50
C SER A 185 23.90 11.20 30.97
N THR A 186 24.83 10.81 31.84
CA THR A 186 24.72 10.93 33.31
C THR A 186 25.60 12.06 33.87
N GLU A 187 25.93 13.04 33.04
CA GLU A 187 26.31 14.42 33.40
C GLU A 187 26.22 15.30 32.13
N PRO A 188 26.17 16.64 32.23
CA PRO A 188 26.10 17.52 31.06
C PRO A 188 27.46 17.58 30.35
N ALA A 189 27.61 16.83 29.25
CA ALA A 189 28.84 16.75 28.46
C ALA A 189 29.13 18.00 27.58
N LEU A 190 28.89 19.19 28.11
CA LEU A 190 29.42 20.46 27.61
C LEU A 190 30.52 20.92 28.57
N GLU A 191 31.69 21.28 28.04
CA GLU A 191 32.96 21.50 28.77
C GLU A 191 33.77 20.26 29.18
N LYS A 192 34.18 19.46 28.20
CA LYS A 192 35.54 18.87 28.25
C LYS A 192 36.46 19.70 27.36
N LYS A 193 37.51 20.29 27.94
CA LYS A 193 38.39 21.26 27.25
C LYS A 193 39.09 20.59 26.07
N LEU A 194 39.06 21.27 24.92
CA LEU A 194 39.91 20.96 23.78
C LEU A 194 41.38 21.26 24.12
N ASP A 195 42.23 20.24 24.12
CA ASP A 195 43.62 20.42 23.69
C ASP A 195 43.72 20.21 22.17
N GLY A 196 44.63 20.98 21.54
CA GLY A 196 44.57 21.28 20.10
C GLY A 196 45.17 20.23 19.17
N SER A 197 44.92 18.94 19.40
CA SER A 197 45.59 17.84 18.65
C SER A 197 44.69 16.70 18.18
N ALA A 198 43.44 16.60 18.64
CA ALA A 198 42.49 15.61 18.11
C ALA A 198 41.88 16.08 16.78
N SER A 199 41.92 15.23 15.76
CA SER A 199 41.19 15.42 14.51
C SER A 199 39.67 15.43 14.77
N ARG A 200 38.94 16.27 14.03
CA ARG A 200 37.47 16.27 14.02
C ARG A 200 36.93 15.06 13.25
N GLU A 201 37.03 13.88 13.84
CA GLU A 201 36.10 12.80 13.55
C GLU A 201 34.70 13.31 13.96
N MET A 202 33.86 13.60 12.96
CA MET A 202 32.48 13.97 13.22
C MET A 202 31.74 12.72 13.71
N LEU A 203 31.52 12.64 15.02
CA LEU A 203 30.60 11.66 15.60
C LEU A 203 29.24 11.80 14.90
N ILE A 204 28.90 10.83 14.04
CA ILE A 204 27.62 10.77 13.35
C ILE A 204 26.55 10.44 14.40
N MET A 205 26.01 11.48 15.04
CA MET A 205 25.03 11.32 16.11
C MET A 205 23.69 10.87 15.50
N PRO A 206 23.05 9.82 16.05
CA PRO A 206 21.71 9.41 15.62
C PRO A 206 20.72 10.57 15.76
N ASN A 207 20.03 10.94 14.67
CA ASN A 207 19.04 12.02 14.70
C ASN A 207 17.87 11.65 15.64
N PRO A 208 17.64 12.39 16.75
CA PRO A 208 16.58 12.07 17.71
C PRO A 208 15.17 12.40 17.20
N GLN A 209 15.04 12.96 16.00
CA GLN A 209 13.77 13.18 15.28
C GLN A 209 13.52 12.15 14.17
N SER A 210 14.48 11.25 13.90
CA SER A 210 14.30 10.15 12.94
C SER A 210 13.67 8.94 13.61
N ALA A 211 12.70 8.31 12.95
CA ALA A 211 12.31 6.94 13.27
C ALA A 211 13.47 5.98 12.98
N TYR A 212 13.57 4.90 13.76
CA TYR A 212 14.48 3.79 13.51
C TYR A 212 13.71 2.47 13.46
N THR A 213 14.16 1.58 12.59
CA THR A 213 13.63 0.23 12.42
C THR A 213 14.67 -0.77 12.89
N PHE A 214 14.37 -1.53 13.94
CA PHE A 214 15.27 -2.58 14.43
C PHE A 214 15.12 -3.86 13.60
N PHE A 215 16.18 -4.65 13.53
CA PHE A 215 16.25 -5.96 12.89
C PHE A 215 17.14 -6.87 13.74
N LYS A 216 16.53 -7.84 14.43
CA LYS A 216 17.22 -8.78 15.32
C LYS A 216 17.10 -10.21 14.77
N VAL A 217 18.19 -10.97 14.84
CA VAL A 217 18.22 -12.40 14.45
C VAL A 217 18.53 -13.25 15.67
N TYR A 218 17.75 -14.30 15.92
CA TYR A 218 17.90 -15.22 17.05
C TYR A 218 18.12 -16.67 16.58
N ASP A 219 18.98 -17.39 17.30
CA ASP A 219 19.12 -18.85 17.23
C ASP A 219 18.05 -19.55 18.10
N LEU A 220 17.30 -20.45 17.47
CA LEU A 220 16.26 -21.31 18.07
C LEU A 220 16.71 -22.77 18.27
N SER A 221 18.01 -23.05 18.27
CA SER A 221 18.55 -24.37 18.63
C SER A 221 18.22 -24.75 20.07
N ASP A 222 18.10 -23.77 20.96
CA ASP A 222 17.34 -23.88 22.21
C ASP A 222 16.14 -22.92 22.15
N LYS A 223 14.92 -23.49 22.23
CA LYS A 223 13.65 -22.74 22.16
C LYS A 223 13.18 -22.23 23.52
N GLN A 224 13.82 -22.64 24.62
CA GLN A 224 13.62 -22.08 25.97
C GLN A 224 14.58 -20.91 26.22
N SER A 225 15.82 -20.99 25.72
CA SER A 225 16.84 -19.94 25.78
C SER A 225 17.37 -19.51 24.39
N PRO A 226 16.57 -18.78 23.59
CA PRO A 226 17.01 -18.28 22.28
C PRO A 226 18.14 -17.27 22.42
N LYS A 227 19.11 -17.32 21.50
CA LYS A 227 20.31 -16.46 21.55
C LYS A 227 20.27 -15.40 20.46
N LEU A 228 20.40 -14.13 20.83
CA LEU A 228 20.55 -13.03 19.88
C LEU A 228 21.90 -13.15 19.14
N LEU A 229 21.85 -13.16 17.80
CA LEU A 229 23.00 -13.35 16.89
C LEU A 229 23.39 -12.06 16.16
N ARG A 230 22.40 -11.24 15.79
CA ARG A 230 22.57 -9.92 15.17
C ARG A 230 21.58 -8.95 15.82
N ASP A 231 22.03 -7.74 16.10
CA ASP A 231 21.17 -6.60 16.45
C ASP A 231 21.55 -5.43 15.54
N ILE A 232 20.70 -5.12 14.57
CA ILE A 232 20.88 -4.03 13.60
C ILE A 232 19.73 -3.04 13.80
N ALA A 233 19.99 -1.75 13.59
CA ALA A 233 18.93 -0.77 13.41
C ALA A 233 19.21 0.13 12.21
N PHE A 234 18.19 0.32 11.38
CA PHE A 234 18.21 1.15 10.20
C PHE A 234 17.44 2.45 10.48
N GLU A 235 17.98 3.59 10.05
CA GLU A 235 17.23 4.85 10.08
C GLU A 235 16.09 4.83 9.04
N GLY A 236 14.96 5.42 9.42
CA GLY A 236 13.71 5.38 8.66
C GLY A 236 12.74 4.32 9.15
N ASN A 237 11.55 4.32 8.55
CA ASN A 237 10.49 3.36 8.81
C ASN A 237 10.70 2.08 7.99
N TYR A 238 10.29 0.94 8.52
CA TYR A 238 10.01 -0.25 7.72
C TYR A 238 9.00 0.09 6.61
N PHE A 239 9.29 -0.33 5.38
CA PHE A 239 8.38 -0.23 4.26
C PHE A 239 7.83 -1.61 3.90
N ASP A 240 8.71 -2.55 3.53
CA ASP A 240 8.37 -3.95 3.29
C ASP A 240 9.65 -4.82 3.26
N SER A 241 9.52 -6.15 3.18
CA SER A 241 10.65 -7.08 3.02
C SER A 241 10.23 -8.41 2.40
N ARG A 242 11.19 -9.16 1.83
CA ARG A 242 11.01 -10.57 1.45
C ARG A 242 12.19 -11.43 1.87
N LEU A 243 11.95 -12.69 2.19
CA LEU A 243 12.98 -13.71 2.45
C LEU A 243 13.08 -14.68 1.28
N ILE A 244 14.26 -14.77 0.66
CA ILE A 244 14.58 -15.68 -0.44
C ILE A 244 15.93 -16.34 -0.15
N GLY A 245 15.98 -17.68 -0.15
CA GLY A 245 17.26 -18.42 -0.09
C GLY A 245 18.16 -18.15 1.12
N GLY A 246 17.60 -17.76 2.27
CA GLY A 246 18.36 -17.38 3.47
C GLY A 246 18.82 -15.92 3.53
N TYR A 247 18.40 -15.09 2.58
CA TYR A 247 18.60 -13.63 2.57
C TYR A 247 17.27 -12.91 2.74
N VAL A 248 17.20 -12.00 3.71
CA VAL A 248 16.10 -11.03 3.80
C VAL A 248 16.51 -9.79 3.02
N TYR A 249 15.73 -9.46 2.00
CA TYR A 249 15.76 -8.15 1.36
C TYR A 249 14.84 -7.24 2.16
N PHE A 250 15.43 -6.31 2.90
CA PHE A 250 14.78 -5.44 3.86
C PHE A 250 14.73 -4.01 3.32
N ILE A 251 13.54 -3.42 3.20
CA ILE A 251 13.34 -2.10 2.61
C ILE A 251 12.89 -1.12 3.69
N THR A 252 13.63 -0.02 3.85
CA THR A 252 13.28 1.10 4.75
C THR A 252 13.08 2.41 3.98
N SER A 253 12.26 3.30 4.53
CA SER A 253 11.91 4.61 3.97
C SER A 253 12.19 5.74 4.96
N LYS A 254 13.11 6.65 4.63
CA LYS A 254 13.48 7.86 5.40
C LYS A 254 12.99 9.11 4.66
N TYR A 255 12.08 9.83 5.32
CA TYR A 255 11.42 11.05 4.81
C TYR A 255 11.97 12.35 5.44
N SER A 256 12.78 12.23 6.50
CA SER A 256 13.39 13.36 7.21
C SER A 256 14.82 13.58 6.73
N TYR A 257 15.18 14.85 6.53
CA TYR A 257 16.48 15.29 6.02
C TYR A 257 17.22 16.20 7.02
N SER A 258 16.77 16.26 8.27
CA SER A 258 17.34 17.15 9.28
C SER A 258 18.69 16.65 9.80
N GLY A 259 19.71 17.52 9.74
CA GLY A 259 21.07 17.26 10.25
C GLY A 259 22.16 17.47 9.20
N ASP A 260 23.42 17.46 9.64
CA ASP A 260 24.59 17.72 8.77
C ASP A 260 24.94 16.55 7.82
N ASN A 261 24.27 15.40 7.97
CA ASN A 261 24.40 14.25 7.08
C ASN A 261 23.00 13.74 6.67
N PRO A 262 22.60 13.84 5.38
CA PRO A 262 21.30 13.36 4.93
C PRO A 262 21.22 11.83 4.80
N LEU A 263 22.35 11.13 4.70
CA LEU A 263 22.41 9.68 4.44
C LEU A 263 21.65 8.87 5.51
N PRO A 264 21.02 7.73 5.15
CA PRO A 264 20.45 6.81 6.13
C PRO A 264 21.53 6.20 7.04
N ILE A 265 21.35 6.31 8.36
CA ILE A 265 22.25 5.71 9.36
C ILE A 265 21.95 4.21 9.53
N ILE A 266 23.00 3.40 9.66
CA ILE A 266 22.93 2.01 10.13
C ILE A 266 23.67 1.90 11.47
N MET A 267 23.04 1.26 12.45
CA MET A 267 23.64 0.90 13.74
C MET A 267 23.74 -0.62 13.87
N ARG A 268 24.82 -1.11 14.50
CA ARG A 268 24.98 -2.52 14.90
C ARG A 268 25.29 -2.58 16.39
N ASN A 269 24.58 -3.44 17.14
CA ASN A 269 24.69 -3.55 18.60
C ASN A 269 24.49 -2.22 19.37
N GLY A 270 23.81 -1.23 18.76
CA GLY A 270 23.62 0.11 19.30
C GLY A 270 24.70 1.15 18.91
N GLU A 271 25.79 0.73 18.28
CA GLU A 271 26.84 1.62 17.79
C GLU A 271 26.56 2.03 16.33
N VAL A 272 26.80 3.30 15.98
CA VAL A 272 26.70 3.76 14.58
C VAL A 272 27.85 3.19 13.76
N VAL A 273 27.53 2.52 12.66
CA VAL A 273 28.52 1.96 11.73
C VAL A 273 28.25 2.41 10.29
N ALA A 274 27.75 3.63 10.14
CA ALA A 274 27.79 4.38 8.89
C ALA A 274 29.26 4.51 8.46
N ALA A 275 29.60 3.92 7.32
CA ALA A 275 30.99 3.69 6.93
C ALA A 275 31.70 4.97 6.46
N ASP A 276 33.03 4.90 6.41
CA ASP A 276 33.93 5.96 5.92
C ASP A 276 33.74 6.33 4.43
N GLU A 277 32.91 5.55 3.71
CA GLU A 277 32.52 5.77 2.32
C GLU A 277 31.00 5.98 2.20
N MET A 278 30.61 6.95 1.36
CA MET A 278 29.21 7.24 1.07
C MET A 278 28.53 6.02 0.40
N PRO A 279 27.40 5.50 0.93
CA PRO A 279 26.65 4.44 0.27
C PRO A 279 26.14 4.95 -1.08
N SER A 280 25.96 4.05 -2.05
CA SER A 280 25.48 4.45 -3.38
C SER A 280 24.03 4.93 -3.29
N VAL A 281 23.87 6.26 -3.28
CA VAL A 281 22.59 6.96 -3.39
C VAL A 281 22.32 7.26 -4.86
N TYR A 282 21.21 6.76 -5.36
CA TYR A 282 20.74 6.97 -6.72
C TYR A 282 19.53 7.91 -6.77
N TYR A 283 19.36 8.62 -7.88
CA TYR A 283 18.21 9.49 -8.15
C TYR A 283 17.88 9.55 -9.64
N PHE A 284 16.80 10.25 -9.99
CA PHE A 284 16.35 10.47 -11.36
C PHE A 284 16.16 11.96 -11.60
N ASP A 285 16.34 12.42 -12.84
CA ASP A 285 15.89 13.76 -13.23
C ASP A 285 14.35 13.76 -13.27
N ALA A 286 13.71 14.10 -12.15
CA ALA A 286 12.26 14.17 -12.04
C ALA A 286 11.82 15.40 -11.22
N PRO A 287 10.67 16.02 -11.54
CA PRO A 287 10.10 17.08 -10.72
C PRO A 287 9.44 16.49 -9.46
N TYR A 288 10.24 16.19 -8.44
CA TYR A 288 9.75 15.65 -7.17
C TYR A 288 8.94 16.71 -6.41
N SER A 289 7.63 16.49 -6.23
CA SER A 289 6.81 17.27 -5.29
C SER A 289 7.11 16.88 -3.83
N SER A 290 7.53 15.63 -3.62
CA SER A 290 8.19 15.11 -2.43
C SER A 290 9.03 13.90 -2.84
N PHE A 291 10.08 13.59 -2.06
CA PHE A 291 10.87 12.39 -2.23
C PHE A 291 11.24 11.80 -0.87
N ASN A 292 11.51 10.50 -0.84
CA ASN A 292 12.00 9.74 0.31
C ASN A 292 13.29 9.02 -0.09
N PHE A 293 14.25 8.87 0.83
CA PHE A 293 15.25 7.81 0.72
C PHE A 293 14.57 6.46 0.92
N MET A 294 14.65 5.59 -0.07
CA MET A 294 14.29 4.19 0.08
C MET A 294 15.55 3.33 -0.04
N THR A 295 15.84 2.52 0.98
CA THR A 295 17.05 1.71 1.05
C THR A 295 16.69 0.24 0.98
N VAL A 296 17.19 -0.45 -0.04
CA VAL A 296 17.05 -1.91 -0.20
C VAL A 296 18.31 -2.57 0.33
N THR A 297 18.19 -3.34 1.42
CA THR A 297 19.32 -4.00 2.10
C THR A 297 19.18 -5.52 2.05
N ALA A 298 20.16 -6.23 1.50
CA ALA A 298 20.27 -7.68 1.57
C ALA A 298 21.00 -8.11 2.86
N ILE A 299 20.34 -8.93 3.68
CA ILE A 299 20.83 -9.38 4.98
C ILE A 299 20.80 -10.92 5.03
N ASN A 300 21.96 -11.56 5.18
CA ASN A 300 22.04 -13.01 5.40
C ASN A 300 21.64 -13.35 6.84
N ILE A 301 20.70 -14.29 6.99
CA ILE A 301 20.16 -14.75 8.29
C ILE A 301 20.66 -16.14 8.70
N LYS A 302 21.63 -16.69 7.95
CA LYS A 302 22.34 -17.95 8.21
C LYS A 302 23.80 -17.70 8.56
N ASP A 303 24.47 -16.83 7.81
CA ASP A 303 25.79 -16.30 8.14
C ASP A 303 25.66 -14.93 8.82
N ASN A 304 25.87 -14.92 10.14
CA ASN A 304 25.80 -13.71 10.95
C ASN A 304 27.10 -12.87 10.88
N SER A 305 28.16 -13.38 10.26
CA SER A 305 29.41 -12.65 10.02
C SER A 305 29.39 -11.84 8.71
N GLN A 306 28.54 -12.23 7.76
CA GLN A 306 28.38 -11.50 6.51
C GLN A 306 27.73 -10.14 6.77
N LYS A 307 28.49 -9.06 6.50
CA LYS A 307 27.97 -7.68 6.49
C LYS A 307 26.80 -7.58 5.51
N GLU A 308 25.74 -6.92 5.93
CA GLU A 308 24.64 -6.55 5.04
C GLU A 308 25.11 -5.56 3.96
N ASN A 309 24.53 -5.66 2.76
CA ASN A 309 24.83 -4.81 1.61
C ASN A 309 23.54 -4.15 1.12
N GLY A 310 23.60 -2.89 0.68
CA GLY A 310 22.39 -2.18 0.27
C GLY A 310 22.61 -0.97 -0.62
N GLN A 311 21.54 -0.58 -1.32
CA GLN A 311 21.50 0.58 -2.21
C GLN A 311 20.35 1.51 -1.81
N SER A 312 20.61 2.82 -1.84
CA SER A 312 19.64 3.87 -1.49
C SER A 312 19.14 4.59 -2.74
N TYR A 313 17.86 4.90 -2.80
CA TYR A 313 17.21 5.56 -3.94
C TYR A 313 16.37 6.74 -3.47
N LEU A 314 16.55 7.92 -4.05
CA LEU A 314 15.64 9.06 -3.90
C LEU A 314 14.47 8.90 -4.90
N LEU A 315 13.35 8.35 -4.42
CA LEU A 315 12.12 8.17 -5.20
C LEU A 315 10.98 9.00 -4.62
N SER A 316 9.96 9.27 -5.43
CA SER A 316 8.73 9.96 -4.98
C SER A 316 8.03 9.18 -3.87
N SER A 317 7.31 9.87 -2.99
CA SER A 317 6.46 9.23 -1.98
C SER A 317 5.27 8.46 -2.60
N GLN A 318 4.57 7.67 -1.78
CA GLN A 318 3.47 6.77 -2.17
C GLN A 318 3.90 5.65 -3.14
N GLN A 319 4.53 4.61 -2.58
CA GLN A 319 5.19 3.53 -3.32
C GLN A 319 4.42 2.20 -3.16
N ASN A 320 4.33 1.42 -4.24
CA ASN A 320 3.92 0.02 -4.27
C ASN A 320 5.10 -0.85 -4.69
N MET A 321 5.25 -2.04 -4.10
CA MET A 321 6.32 -2.99 -4.44
C MET A 321 5.75 -4.32 -4.97
N PHE A 322 6.48 -4.96 -5.88
CA PHE A 322 6.32 -6.37 -6.24
C PHE A 322 7.70 -7.04 -6.22
N VAL A 323 7.78 -8.33 -5.88
CA VAL A 323 9.05 -9.06 -5.78
C VAL A 323 8.90 -10.46 -6.37
N SER A 324 9.75 -10.78 -7.34
CA SER A 324 9.96 -12.14 -7.84
C SER A 324 11.19 -12.77 -7.18
N GLN A 325 11.53 -14.01 -7.55
CA GLN A 325 12.72 -14.69 -7.02
C GLN A 325 14.04 -13.95 -7.32
N ASN A 326 14.09 -13.13 -8.38
CA ASN A 326 15.32 -12.51 -8.89
C ASN A 326 15.23 -10.97 -9.02
N ASN A 327 14.06 -10.36 -8.82
CA ASN A 327 13.86 -8.92 -9.03
C ASN A 327 12.90 -8.32 -7.99
N ILE A 328 13.26 -7.13 -7.50
CA ILE A 328 12.37 -6.21 -6.80
C ILE A 328 11.93 -5.15 -7.81
N TYR A 329 10.63 -4.95 -7.93
CA TYR A 329 9.99 -3.91 -8.71
C TYR A 329 9.38 -2.89 -7.76
N ILE A 330 9.80 -1.63 -7.86
CA ILE A 330 9.24 -0.54 -7.05
C ILE A 330 8.57 0.48 -7.95
N THR A 331 7.35 0.85 -7.60
CA THR A 331 6.47 1.69 -8.41
C THR A 331 5.88 2.82 -7.60
N TYR A 332 5.60 3.96 -8.23
CA TYR A 332 4.88 5.07 -7.61
C TYR A 332 4.11 5.86 -8.66
N ALA A 333 3.03 6.52 -8.23
CA ALA A 333 2.27 7.44 -9.07
C ALA A 333 3.01 8.78 -9.21
N LYS A 334 3.36 9.15 -10.43
CA LYS A 334 3.62 10.55 -10.78
C LYS A 334 2.27 11.25 -10.87
N ASN A 335 2.02 12.14 -9.90
CA ASN A 335 0.89 13.06 -9.90
C ASN A 335 1.39 14.45 -10.33
N PHE A 336 0.72 15.08 -11.28
CA PHE A 336 1.10 16.41 -11.77
C PHE A 336 0.41 17.53 -11.00
N ASP A 337 1.11 18.65 -10.78
CA ASP A 337 0.52 19.87 -10.22
C ASP A 337 -0.13 20.71 -11.33
N GLU A 338 -1.46 20.71 -11.40
CA GLU A 338 -2.23 21.50 -12.37
C GLU A 338 -1.91 23.01 -12.28
N ASN A 339 -1.58 23.50 -11.08
CA ASN A 339 -1.26 24.91 -10.84
C ASN A 339 0.05 25.29 -11.55
N LYS A 340 1.03 24.39 -11.63
CA LYS A 340 2.27 24.61 -12.39
C LYS A 340 2.01 24.81 -13.88
N VAL A 341 1.17 23.98 -14.51
CA VAL A 341 0.79 24.18 -15.93
C VAL A 341 -0.01 25.47 -16.12
N ALA A 342 -0.93 25.80 -15.21
CA ALA A 342 -1.67 27.06 -15.24
C ALA A 342 -0.75 28.28 -15.06
N MET A 343 0.26 28.20 -14.18
CA MET A 343 1.26 29.24 -13.91
C MET A 343 2.19 29.45 -15.11
N GLU A 344 2.75 28.37 -15.67
CA GLU A 344 3.56 28.41 -16.90
C GLU A 344 2.75 29.03 -18.06
N THR A 345 1.52 28.59 -18.26
CA THR A 345 0.65 29.13 -19.33
C THR A 345 0.30 30.60 -19.07
N THR A 346 0.08 31.00 -17.81
CA THR A 346 -0.11 32.40 -17.43
C THR A 346 1.13 33.23 -17.78
N ARG A 347 2.33 32.72 -17.48
CA ARG A 347 3.60 33.37 -17.85
C ARG A 347 3.75 33.49 -19.37
N GLU A 348 3.60 32.39 -20.11
CA GLU A 348 3.70 32.35 -21.58
C GLU A 348 2.76 33.38 -22.24
N VAL A 349 1.53 33.52 -21.74
CA VAL A 349 0.56 34.51 -22.22
C VAL A 349 0.92 35.92 -21.81
N VAL A 350 1.19 36.17 -20.53
CA VAL A 350 1.38 37.53 -19.99
C VAL A 350 2.72 38.15 -20.39
N GLU A 351 3.81 37.37 -20.43
CA GLU A 351 5.15 37.89 -20.73
C GLU A 351 5.21 38.56 -22.11
N SER A 352 4.45 38.04 -23.09
CA SER A 352 4.29 38.65 -24.42
C SER A 352 3.60 40.03 -24.43
N LYS A 353 2.89 40.37 -23.34
CA LYS A 353 2.07 41.59 -23.18
C LYS A 353 2.65 42.60 -22.18
N LEU A 354 3.71 42.22 -21.45
CA LEU A 354 4.46 43.08 -20.53
C LEU A 354 5.20 44.20 -21.29
N SER A 355 5.50 45.31 -20.61
CA SER A 355 6.36 46.35 -21.19
C SER A 355 7.80 45.86 -21.37
N PRO A 356 8.60 46.46 -22.28
CA PRO A 356 10.01 46.07 -22.46
C PRO A 356 10.84 46.11 -21.18
N LYS A 357 10.53 47.04 -20.26
CA LYS A 357 11.18 47.20 -18.95
C LYS A 357 10.86 46.04 -17.99
N GLU A 358 9.65 45.48 -18.07
CA GLU A 358 9.22 44.34 -17.26
C GLU A 358 9.76 43.02 -17.83
N GLN A 359 9.80 42.88 -19.16
CA GLN A 359 10.50 41.78 -19.83
C GLN A 359 12.01 41.78 -19.52
N GLU A 360 12.65 42.95 -19.51
CA GLU A 360 14.05 43.10 -19.09
C GLU A 360 14.24 42.76 -17.60
N LYS A 361 13.27 43.10 -16.73
CA LYS A 361 13.28 42.72 -15.32
C LYS A 361 13.17 41.20 -15.13
N ILE A 362 12.31 40.51 -15.87
CA ILE A 362 12.21 39.04 -15.86
C ILE A 362 13.53 38.41 -16.29
N LYS A 363 14.09 38.82 -17.44
CA LYS A 363 15.38 38.30 -17.95
C LYS A 363 16.53 38.48 -16.96
N LYS A 364 16.55 39.59 -16.20
CA LYS A 364 17.54 39.83 -15.12
C LYS A 364 17.32 38.96 -13.88
N ILE A 365 16.10 38.52 -13.60
CA ILE A 365 15.81 37.55 -12.52
C ILE A 365 16.24 36.15 -12.96
N GLU A 366 15.94 35.75 -14.19
CA GLU A 366 16.33 34.43 -14.74
C GLU A 366 17.84 34.26 -14.82
N ALA A 367 18.53 35.27 -15.38
CA ALA A 367 19.98 35.29 -15.57
C ALA A 367 20.79 35.63 -14.29
N ALA A 368 20.14 35.80 -13.14
CA ALA A 368 20.84 35.86 -11.86
C ALA A 368 21.46 34.49 -11.51
N ASP A 369 22.55 34.49 -10.77
CA ASP A 369 23.18 33.25 -10.31
C ASP A 369 22.25 32.50 -9.33
N GLU A 370 22.20 31.17 -9.43
CA GLU A 370 21.38 30.32 -8.55
C GLU A 370 21.95 30.21 -7.14
N GLU A 371 23.23 30.52 -6.95
CA GLU A 371 23.84 30.68 -5.63
C GLU A 371 23.49 32.03 -4.97
N VAL A 372 22.94 32.98 -5.74
CA VAL A 372 22.53 34.32 -5.27
C VAL A 372 21.00 34.47 -5.18
N ILE A 373 20.23 33.82 -6.07
CA ILE A 373 18.76 33.80 -6.07
C ILE A 373 18.29 32.39 -6.45
N SER A 374 17.62 31.67 -5.55
CA SER A 374 17.17 30.29 -5.81
C SER A 374 16.11 30.22 -6.90
N LYS A 375 15.88 29.03 -7.48
CA LYS A 375 14.90 28.82 -8.56
C LYS A 375 13.48 29.22 -8.11
N GLU A 376 13.14 28.96 -6.86
CA GLU A 376 11.87 29.30 -6.21
C GLU A 376 11.76 30.82 -6.02
N GLU A 377 12.84 31.48 -5.59
CA GLU A 377 12.85 32.93 -5.41
C GLU A 377 12.84 33.68 -6.77
N LYS A 378 13.47 33.10 -7.81
CA LYS A 378 13.34 33.56 -9.20
C LYS A 378 11.89 33.47 -9.66
N LEU A 379 11.26 32.31 -9.52
CA LEU A 379 9.85 32.07 -9.85
C LEU A 379 8.92 33.05 -9.10
N TYR A 380 9.13 33.23 -7.79
CA TYR A 380 8.38 34.20 -6.98
C TYR A 380 8.53 35.64 -7.50
N LYS A 381 9.77 36.09 -7.78
CA LYS A 381 10.03 37.45 -8.30
C LYS A 381 9.43 37.66 -9.71
N ILE A 382 9.38 36.62 -10.55
CA ILE A 382 8.74 36.65 -11.87
C ILE A 382 7.22 36.70 -11.73
N ASN A 383 6.64 35.84 -10.89
CA ASN A 383 5.21 35.82 -10.58
C ASN A 383 4.73 37.15 -9.98
N LEU A 384 5.56 37.82 -9.17
CA LEU A 384 5.27 39.15 -8.65
C LEU A 384 5.18 40.22 -9.77
N VAL A 385 6.04 40.16 -10.80
CA VAL A 385 5.94 41.06 -11.98
C VAL A 385 4.65 40.79 -12.76
N ILE A 386 4.34 39.52 -13.03
CA ILE A 386 3.12 39.09 -13.72
C ILE A 386 1.88 39.54 -12.95
N SER A 387 1.89 39.41 -11.63
CA SER A 387 0.77 39.79 -10.75
C SER A 387 0.59 41.31 -10.68
N GLN A 388 1.68 42.08 -10.62
CA GLN A 388 1.66 43.55 -10.67
C GLN A 388 1.09 44.06 -12.00
N TYR A 389 1.47 43.46 -13.12
CA TYR A 389 0.89 43.77 -14.43
C TYR A 389 -0.61 43.45 -14.46
N LEU A 390 -1.02 42.23 -14.09
CA LEU A 390 -2.42 41.82 -14.11
C LEU A 390 -3.32 42.68 -13.21
N ALA A 391 -2.80 43.12 -12.05
CA ALA A 391 -3.50 44.03 -11.15
C ALA A 391 -3.59 45.49 -11.65
N SER A 392 -2.84 45.87 -12.69
CA SER A 392 -2.89 47.21 -13.29
C SER A 392 -3.94 47.37 -14.41
N LEU A 393 -4.50 46.26 -14.89
CA LEU A 393 -5.44 46.21 -16.01
C LEU A 393 -6.87 46.58 -15.58
N SER A 394 -7.69 47.04 -16.53
CA SER A 394 -9.15 47.09 -16.30
C SER A 394 -9.75 45.68 -16.22
N LEU A 395 -10.91 45.55 -15.58
CA LEU A 395 -11.61 44.26 -15.44
C LEU A 395 -11.82 43.55 -16.79
N LEU A 396 -12.14 44.30 -17.85
CA LEU A 396 -12.38 43.75 -19.19
C LEU A 396 -11.10 43.27 -19.90
N GLU A 397 -9.94 43.82 -19.55
CA GLU A 397 -8.63 43.40 -20.08
C GLU A 397 -8.10 42.19 -19.30
N ALA A 398 -8.21 42.24 -17.97
CA ALA A 398 -7.90 41.11 -17.11
C ALA A 398 -8.79 39.89 -17.43
N GLU A 399 -10.08 40.08 -17.69
CA GLU A 399 -10.99 38.99 -18.08
C GLU A 399 -10.61 38.37 -19.44
N LYS A 400 -10.28 39.20 -20.46
CA LYS A 400 -9.78 38.69 -21.75
C LYS A 400 -8.50 37.87 -21.61
N ILE A 401 -7.55 38.32 -20.78
CA ILE A 401 -6.32 37.56 -20.53
C ILE A 401 -6.64 36.27 -19.76
N ASN A 402 -7.51 36.30 -18.75
CA ASN A 402 -7.94 35.09 -18.05
C ASN A 402 -8.63 34.08 -19.00
N GLN A 403 -9.42 34.54 -19.98
CA GLN A 403 -10.02 33.69 -21.01
C GLN A 403 -8.96 33.09 -21.94
N GLU A 404 -7.96 33.87 -22.39
CA GLU A 404 -6.85 33.37 -23.21
C GLU A 404 -5.99 32.34 -22.46
N VAL A 405 -5.62 32.65 -21.21
CA VAL A 405 -4.90 31.73 -20.31
C VAL A 405 -5.70 30.46 -20.10
N THR A 406 -7.00 30.56 -19.80
CA THR A 406 -7.84 29.37 -19.58
C THR A 406 -7.90 28.50 -20.83
N ALA A 407 -8.10 29.09 -22.02
CA ALA A 407 -8.16 28.35 -23.28
C ALA A 407 -6.84 27.61 -23.58
N LYS A 408 -5.70 28.30 -23.48
CA LYS A 408 -4.37 27.69 -23.65
C LYS A 408 -4.04 26.68 -22.56
N THR A 409 -4.50 26.91 -21.32
CA THR A 409 -4.29 25.93 -20.23
C THR A 409 -5.10 24.67 -20.51
N LYS A 410 -6.34 24.78 -20.99
CA LYS A 410 -7.12 23.61 -21.46
C LYS A 410 -6.42 22.86 -22.58
N GLU A 411 -5.83 23.56 -23.54
CA GLU A 411 -5.07 22.94 -24.65
C GLU A 411 -3.80 22.23 -24.14
N LYS A 412 -2.93 22.93 -23.38
CA LYS A 412 -1.70 22.38 -22.80
C LYS A 412 -2.00 21.19 -21.87
N PHE A 413 -3.06 21.28 -21.06
CA PHE A 413 -3.47 20.22 -20.15
C PHE A 413 -4.03 18.99 -20.87
N ARG A 414 -4.85 19.14 -21.94
CA ARG A 414 -5.29 18.00 -22.77
C ARG A 414 -4.12 17.30 -23.47
N ASN A 415 -3.19 18.07 -24.02
CA ASN A 415 -1.99 17.53 -24.67
C ASN A 415 -1.08 16.77 -23.69
N LEU A 416 -1.11 17.13 -22.40
CA LEU A 416 -0.36 16.46 -21.34
C LEU A 416 -1.15 15.38 -20.59
N ALA A 417 -2.48 15.28 -20.73
CA ALA A 417 -3.34 14.49 -19.82
C ALA A 417 -2.93 13.02 -19.66
N ASP A 418 -2.51 12.35 -20.74
CA ASP A 418 -2.02 10.97 -20.74
C ASP A 418 -0.62 10.80 -20.08
N GLU A 419 0.09 11.91 -19.86
CA GLU A 419 1.39 12.00 -19.16
C GLU A 419 1.22 12.46 -17.69
N LEU A 420 0.08 13.05 -17.31
CA LEU A 420 -0.14 13.66 -15.97
C LEU A 420 -0.44 12.65 -14.86
N GLU A 421 -0.90 11.46 -15.22
CA GLU A 421 -1.18 10.35 -14.30
C GLU A 421 -0.51 9.09 -14.83
N LYS A 422 0.74 8.86 -14.39
CA LYS A 422 1.57 7.73 -14.79
C LYS A 422 2.11 6.99 -13.57
N THR A 423 2.27 5.69 -13.67
CA THR A 423 3.10 4.90 -12.76
C THR A 423 4.52 4.84 -13.31
N SER A 424 5.49 5.32 -12.54
CA SER A 424 6.91 5.03 -12.75
C SER A 424 7.25 3.64 -12.20
N ILE A 425 8.12 2.90 -12.90
CA ILE A 425 8.50 1.52 -12.60
C ILE A 425 10.02 1.41 -12.54
N HIS A 426 10.55 0.87 -11.44
CA HIS A 426 11.98 0.68 -11.21
C HIS A 426 12.28 -0.80 -10.97
N LYS A 427 13.15 -1.40 -11.81
CA LYS A 427 13.60 -2.80 -11.67
C LYS A 427 14.98 -2.86 -11.02
N ILE A 428 15.07 -3.59 -9.91
CA ILE A 428 16.30 -3.88 -9.16
C ILE A 428 16.45 -5.40 -9.13
N SER A 429 17.55 -5.96 -9.66
CA SER A 429 17.81 -7.40 -9.54
C SER A 429 18.41 -7.74 -8.19
N ILE A 430 18.14 -8.96 -7.71
CA ILE A 430 18.64 -9.50 -6.45
C ILE A 430 19.24 -10.89 -6.64
N ASP A 431 20.46 -11.10 -6.12
CA ASP A 431 21.17 -12.39 -6.03
C ASP A 431 22.01 -12.40 -4.75
N LYS A 432 21.48 -13.02 -3.68
CA LYS A 432 22.10 -13.10 -2.36
C LYS A 432 22.44 -11.71 -1.81
N GLU A 433 23.70 -11.43 -1.53
CA GLU A 433 24.15 -10.10 -1.10
C GLU A 433 24.07 -9.02 -2.19
N LYS A 434 23.90 -9.38 -3.46
CA LYS A 434 23.85 -8.41 -4.56
C LYS A 434 22.46 -7.80 -4.68
N VAL A 435 22.44 -6.48 -4.65
CA VAL A 435 21.32 -5.62 -5.01
C VAL A 435 21.84 -4.72 -6.12
N GLU A 436 21.24 -4.77 -7.30
CA GLU A 436 21.70 -4.01 -8.46
C GLU A 436 20.52 -3.41 -9.24
N TYR A 437 20.48 -2.09 -9.40
CA TYR A 437 19.53 -1.45 -10.31
C TYR A 437 19.71 -1.95 -11.76
N LYS A 438 18.60 -2.11 -12.50
CA LYS A 438 18.61 -2.56 -13.90
C LYS A 438 17.94 -1.59 -14.86
N ASN A 439 16.67 -1.24 -14.67
CA ASN A 439 15.98 -0.40 -15.65
C ASN A 439 14.75 0.36 -15.11
N PHE A 440 14.30 1.31 -15.93
CA PHE A 440 13.16 2.20 -15.73
C PHE A 440 12.07 1.98 -16.79
N ALA A 441 10.81 2.21 -16.45
CA ALA A 441 9.75 2.45 -17.42
C ALA A 441 8.58 3.26 -16.82
N GLU A 442 7.64 3.67 -17.68
CA GLU A 442 6.39 4.30 -17.28
C GLU A 442 5.18 3.68 -18.00
N VAL A 443 4.05 3.64 -17.31
CA VAL A 443 2.74 3.27 -17.87
C VAL A 443 1.66 4.24 -17.37
N LYS A 444 0.55 4.41 -18.09
CA LYS A 444 -0.52 5.33 -17.65
C LYS A 444 -1.30 4.78 -16.46
N GLY A 445 -1.87 5.67 -15.66
CA GLY A 445 -2.66 5.34 -14.47
C GLY A 445 -1.83 4.90 -13.27
N GLN A 446 -2.50 4.69 -12.16
CA GLN A 446 -1.95 4.30 -10.85
C GLN A 446 -2.14 2.80 -10.56
N VAL A 447 -1.16 2.18 -9.89
CA VAL A 447 -1.22 0.80 -9.38
C VAL A 447 -2.03 0.73 -8.09
N LEU A 448 -2.91 -0.26 -7.96
CA LEU A 448 -3.72 -0.45 -6.74
C LEU A 448 -2.92 -1.06 -5.58
N ASN A 449 -2.22 -2.17 -5.83
CA ASN A 449 -1.46 -2.95 -4.84
C ASN A 449 -0.54 -3.97 -5.55
N GLN A 450 0.16 -4.81 -4.78
CA GLN A 450 1.10 -5.79 -5.32
C GLN A 450 0.48 -6.89 -6.23
N PHE A 451 -0.84 -7.18 -6.19
CA PHE A 451 -1.49 -8.10 -7.17
C PHE A 451 -1.79 -7.48 -8.52
N SER A 452 -1.71 -6.16 -8.58
CA SER A 452 -1.76 -5.41 -9.83
C SER A 452 -0.40 -5.44 -10.54
N MET A 453 0.53 -6.28 -10.08
CA MET A 453 1.86 -6.54 -10.65
C MET A 453 2.19 -8.05 -10.61
N ASP A 454 2.97 -8.52 -11.58
CA ASP A 454 3.51 -9.88 -11.65
C ASP A 454 4.75 -9.94 -12.58
N GLU A 455 5.64 -10.91 -12.41
CA GLU A 455 6.73 -11.22 -13.35
C GLU A 455 6.65 -12.68 -13.76
N ARG A 456 6.50 -12.95 -15.06
CA ARG A 456 6.32 -14.31 -15.57
C ARG A 456 6.92 -14.48 -16.96
N ASP A 457 7.60 -15.60 -17.17
CA ASP A 457 8.11 -16.06 -18.48
C ASP A 457 8.99 -14.99 -19.18
N GLY A 458 9.69 -14.16 -18.39
CA GLY A 458 10.55 -13.04 -18.85
C GLY A 458 9.87 -11.66 -18.89
N PHE A 459 8.57 -11.57 -18.68
CA PHE A 459 7.79 -10.34 -18.80
C PHE A 459 7.29 -9.82 -17.45
N PHE A 460 7.45 -8.52 -17.20
CA PHE A 460 6.75 -7.81 -16.13
C PHE A 460 5.36 -7.39 -16.62
N ARG A 461 4.35 -7.56 -15.76
CA ARG A 461 2.93 -7.40 -16.10
C ARG A 461 2.27 -6.54 -15.05
N ILE A 462 1.55 -5.51 -15.47
CA ILE A 462 1.06 -4.46 -14.57
C ILE A 462 -0.35 -4.00 -14.97
N ALA A 463 -1.22 -3.81 -13.99
CA ALA A 463 -2.58 -3.32 -14.15
C ALA A 463 -2.76 -2.00 -13.40
N THR A 464 -3.42 -1.02 -14.02
CA THR A 464 -3.52 0.35 -13.48
C THR A 464 -4.93 0.93 -13.66
N THR A 465 -5.27 1.92 -12.82
CA THR A 465 -6.43 2.79 -13.00
C THR A 465 -5.95 4.20 -13.36
N LYS A 466 -6.39 4.73 -14.49
CA LYS A 466 -6.44 6.19 -14.74
C LYS A 466 -7.70 6.69 -14.02
N ASN A 467 -7.58 7.61 -13.06
CA ASN A 467 -8.69 8.05 -12.19
C ASN A 467 -9.65 9.06 -12.88
N LYS A 468 -10.79 9.36 -12.25
CA LYS A 468 -11.62 10.47 -12.72
C LYS A 468 -10.88 11.77 -12.42
N SER A 469 -10.53 12.53 -13.46
CA SER A 469 -9.99 13.87 -13.27
C SER A 469 -11.11 14.82 -12.83
N TRP A 470 -10.79 15.70 -11.89
CA TRP A 470 -11.68 16.78 -11.46
C TRP A 470 -11.14 18.16 -11.87
N SER A 471 -10.17 18.18 -12.79
CA SER A 471 -9.58 19.40 -13.33
C SER A 471 -10.62 20.29 -13.98
N GLN A 472 -10.59 21.59 -13.64
CA GLN A 472 -11.32 22.62 -14.39
C GLN A 472 -10.88 22.72 -15.87
N PHE A 473 -9.72 22.15 -16.21
CA PHE A 473 -9.13 22.21 -17.56
C PHE A 473 -9.55 21.06 -18.48
N ILE A 474 -10.05 19.95 -17.93
CA ILE A 474 -10.62 18.81 -18.68
C ILE A 474 -12.14 18.97 -18.83
N ASP A 475 -12.72 18.50 -19.94
CA ASP A 475 -14.18 18.46 -20.08
C ASP A 475 -14.73 17.20 -19.40
N GLU A 476 -15.90 17.29 -18.74
CA GLU A 476 -16.43 16.18 -17.92
C GLU A 476 -16.60 14.84 -18.66
N LYS A 477 -16.71 14.86 -19.99
CA LYS A 477 -16.79 13.66 -20.84
C LYS A 477 -15.44 12.99 -21.13
N GLU A 478 -14.34 13.71 -20.94
CA GLU A 478 -12.95 13.23 -21.02
C GLU A 478 -12.41 12.88 -19.61
N ALA A 479 -13.08 13.36 -18.57
CA ALA A 479 -12.69 13.19 -17.18
C ALA A 479 -12.70 11.73 -16.69
N ASP A 480 -13.62 10.88 -17.18
CA ASP A 480 -13.91 9.54 -16.64
C ASP A 480 -12.68 8.66 -16.41
N SER A 481 -12.75 7.84 -15.36
CA SER A 481 -11.73 6.84 -15.05
C SER A 481 -11.74 5.68 -16.04
N TYR A 482 -10.64 4.93 -16.13
CA TYR A 482 -10.59 3.67 -16.85
C TYR A 482 -9.43 2.79 -16.36
N SER A 483 -9.53 1.48 -16.60
CA SER A 483 -8.51 0.50 -16.22
C SER A 483 -7.66 0.09 -17.43
N ASN A 484 -6.38 -0.20 -17.20
CA ASN A 484 -5.43 -0.65 -18.22
C ASN A 484 -4.67 -1.90 -17.75
N VAL A 485 -4.14 -2.67 -18.71
CA VAL A 485 -3.13 -3.71 -18.45
C VAL A 485 -1.98 -3.55 -19.45
N TYR A 486 -0.74 -3.57 -18.96
CA TYR A 486 0.48 -3.47 -19.75
C TYR A 486 1.38 -4.69 -19.54
N ILE A 487 2.12 -5.05 -20.58
CA ILE A 487 3.13 -6.12 -20.57
C ILE A 487 4.44 -5.51 -21.06
N LEU A 488 5.51 -5.69 -20.28
CA LEU A 488 6.84 -5.14 -20.48
C LEU A 488 7.86 -6.28 -20.46
N ASP A 489 8.90 -6.20 -21.28
CA ASP A 489 9.94 -7.24 -21.36
C ASP A 489 10.93 -7.21 -20.19
N GLU A 490 11.96 -8.06 -20.24
CA GLU A 490 13.00 -8.15 -19.21
C GLU A 490 13.74 -6.83 -18.96
N ASN A 491 13.78 -5.96 -19.98
CA ASN A 491 14.38 -4.63 -19.99
C ASN A 491 13.34 -3.53 -19.73
N LEU A 492 12.13 -3.88 -19.27
CA LEU A 492 10.99 -2.98 -19.11
C LEU A 492 10.53 -2.24 -20.39
N LYS A 493 10.89 -2.69 -21.60
CA LYS A 493 10.26 -2.14 -22.81
C LYS A 493 8.83 -2.66 -22.93
N GLN A 494 7.85 -1.76 -23.07
CA GLN A 494 6.46 -2.15 -23.31
C GLN A 494 6.33 -2.94 -24.62
N VAL A 495 5.86 -4.19 -24.53
CA VAL A 495 5.61 -5.07 -25.68
C VAL A 495 4.14 -5.18 -26.04
N GLY A 496 3.23 -4.94 -25.09
CA GLY A 496 1.79 -4.97 -25.31
C GLY A 496 1.01 -4.18 -24.27
N ALA A 497 -0.19 -3.74 -24.65
CA ALA A 497 -1.08 -2.94 -23.82
C ALA A 497 -2.56 -3.21 -24.15
N LEU A 498 -3.41 -3.05 -23.14
CA LEU A 498 -4.87 -3.14 -23.24
C LEU A 498 -5.44 -1.97 -22.43
N GLU A 499 -5.66 -0.83 -23.09
CA GLU A 499 -6.07 0.44 -22.46
C GLU A 499 -7.60 0.64 -22.46
N GLY A 500 -8.09 1.50 -21.57
CA GLY A 500 -9.44 2.06 -21.66
C GLY A 500 -10.59 1.12 -21.24
N LEU A 501 -10.30 0.06 -20.47
CA LEU A 501 -11.29 -0.88 -19.93
C LEU A 501 -12.17 -0.20 -18.86
N ALA A 502 -13.39 -0.72 -18.66
CA ALA A 502 -14.29 -0.35 -17.55
C ALA A 502 -14.45 1.17 -17.34
N LYS A 503 -14.85 1.89 -18.40
CA LYS A 503 -14.93 3.36 -18.39
C LYS A 503 -15.91 3.88 -17.33
N GLY A 504 -15.42 4.81 -16.52
CA GLY A 504 -16.11 5.37 -15.36
C GLY A 504 -16.05 4.50 -14.10
N GLU A 505 -15.31 3.39 -14.12
CA GLU A 505 -15.05 2.49 -12.98
C GLU A 505 -13.57 2.54 -12.57
N ARG A 506 -13.19 1.92 -11.44
CA ARG A 506 -11.79 1.72 -11.04
C ARG A 506 -11.52 0.28 -10.63
N ILE A 507 -10.26 -0.16 -10.68
CA ILE A 507 -9.83 -1.46 -10.18
C ILE A 507 -10.07 -1.55 -8.67
N TYR A 508 -10.65 -2.66 -8.22
CA TYR A 508 -10.82 -3.05 -6.81
C TYR A 508 -10.05 -4.31 -6.43
N SER A 509 -9.75 -5.18 -7.40
CA SER A 509 -8.86 -6.32 -7.21
C SER A 509 -8.27 -6.79 -8.53
N VAL A 510 -7.07 -7.36 -8.49
CA VAL A 510 -6.40 -8.01 -9.63
C VAL A 510 -5.86 -9.35 -9.16
N ARG A 511 -5.77 -10.33 -10.06
CA ARG A 511 -4.99 -11.54 -9.84
C ARG A 511 -4.41 -12.06 -11.16
N PHE A 512 -3.09 -12.06 -11.26
CA PHE A 512 -2.38 -12.80 -12.31
C PHE A 512 -2.32 -14.30 -11.97
N MET A 513 -2.59 -15.14 -12.96
CA MET A 513 -2.57 -16.61 -12.86
C MET A 513 -2.12 -17.20 -14.19
N GLY A 514 -0.86 -17.67 -14.25
CA GLY A 514 -0.30 -18.23 -15.46
C GLY A 514 -0.38 -17.25 -16.64
N LYS A 515 -1.10 -17.63 -17.69
CA LYS A 515 -1.31 -16.83 -18.90
C LYS A 515 -2.55 -15.93 -18.88
N LYS A 516 -3.23 -15.79 -17.74
CA LYS A 516 -4.41 -14.92 -17.57
C LYS A 516 -4.18 -13.85 -16.49
N ALA A 517 -4.89 -12.73 -16.60
CA ALA A 517 -5.22 -11.87 -15.47
C ALA A 517 -6.74 -11.87 -15.23
N TYR A 518 -7.10 -11.76 -13.96
CA TYR A 518 -8.45 -11.59 -13.47
C TYR A 518 -8.55 -10.22 -12.82
N MET A 519 -9.52 -9.40 -13.20
CA MET A 519 -9.61 -8.01 -12.75
C MET A 519 -11.06 -7.68 -12.37
N VAL A 520 -11.25 -7.16 -11.15
CA VAL A 520 -12.54 -6.66 -10.67
C VAL A 520 -12.51 -5.14 -10.67
N THR A 521 -13.53 -4.53 -11.27
CA THR A 521 -13.78 -3.08 -11.19
C THR A 521 -15.12 -2.81 -10.50
N PHE A 522 -15.29 -1.60 -9.96
CA PHE A 522 -16.52 -1.19 -9.26
C PHE A 522 -17.05 0.15 -9.74
N LYS A 523 -18.38 0.25 -9.81
CA LYS A 523 -19.12 1.52 -9.72
C LYS A 523 -20.49 1.33 -9.08
N GLN A 524 -21.22 0.29 -9.48
CA GLN A 524 -22.56 -0.07 -8.96
C GLN A 524 -22.90 -1.57 -9.14
N THR A 525 -22.42 -2.21 -10.22
CA THR A 525 -22.52 -3.66 -10.47
C THR A 525 -21.26 -4.13 -11.18
N ASP A 526 -20.70 -5.27 -10.78
CA ASP A 526 -19.24 -5.39 -10.77
C ASP A 526 -18.76 -6.52 -11.71
N PRO A 527 -18.04 -6.19 -12.80
CA PRO A 527 -17.45 -7.18 -13.68
C PRO A 527 -16.15 -7.78 -13.11
N LEU A 528 -16.13 -9.09 -12.95
CA LEU A 528 -14.91 -9.88 -13.00
C LEU A 528 -14.53 -10.09 -14.46
N PHE A 529 -13.55 -9.35 -14.96
CA PHE A 529 -12.95 -9.55 -16.27
C PHE A 529 -11.95 -10.71 -16.26
N ILE A 530 -11.93 -11.47 -17.37
CA ILE A 530 -10.85 -12.42 -17.69
C ILE A 530 -10.08 -11.86 -18.87
N ILE A 531 -8.77 -11.70 -18.71
CA ILE A 531 -7.86 -11.12 -19.70
C ILE A 531 -6.81 -12.17 -20.07
N ASP A 532 -6.67 -12.43 -21.37
CA ASP A 532 -5.61 -13.26 -21.94
C ASP A 532 -4.30 -12.47 -22.02
N LEU A 533 -3.22 -13.10 -21.58
CA LEU A 533 -1.84 -12.63 -21.59
C LEU A 533 -0.90 -13.69 -22.21
N ALA A 534 -1.43 -14.68 -22.93
CA ALA A 534 -0.67 -15.77 -23.55
C ALA A 534 0.24 -15.31 -24.70
N GLU A 535 -0.14 -14.21 -25.36
CA GLU A 535 0.62 -13.51 -26.38
C GLU A 535 1.02 -12.12 -25.83
N PRO A 536 2.27 -11.90 -25.38
CA PRO A 536 2.69 -10.65 -24.72
C PRO A 536 2.44 -9.37 -25.53
N ALA A 537 2.44 -9.44 -26.87
CA ALA A 537 2.16 -8.32 -27.76
C ALA A 537 0.68 -8.14 -28.13
N ASN A 538 -0.22 -9.00 -27.63
CA ASN A 538 -1.64 -9.04 -28.00
C ASN A 538 -2.57 -9.41 -26.81
N PRO A 539 -2.49 -8.69 -25.67
CA PRO A 539 -3.38 -8.91 -24.55
C PRO A 539 -4.84 -8.57 -24.92
N LYS A 540 -5.80 -9.38 -24.47
CA LYS A 540 -7.22 -9.24 -24.86
C LYS A 540 -8.20 -9.70 -23.79
N VAL A 541 -9.36 -9.05 -23.68
CA VAL A 541 -10.46 -9.54 -22.82
C VAL A 541 -11.06 -10.79 -23.46
N LEU A 542 -11.21 -11.87 -22.66
CA LEU A 542 -11.87 -13.11 -23.05
C LEU A 542 -13.36 -13.10 -22.65
N GLY A 543 -13.68 -12.55 -21.47
CA GLY A 543 -15.05 -12.50 -20.95
C GLY A 543 -15.21 -11.59 -19.72
N GLU A 544 -16.45 -11.36 -19.33
CA GLU A 544 -16.86 -10.65 -18.11
C GLU A 544 -17.96 -11.43 -17.37
N LEU A 545 -17.89 -11.50 -16.04
CA LEU A 545 -18.96 -11.97 -15.16
C LEU A 545 -19.40 -10.79 -14.28
N LYS A 546 -20.65 -10.32 -14.45
CA LYS A 546 -21.22 -9.23 -13.65
C LYS A 546 -22.08 -9.77 -12.52
N ILE A 547 -21.77 -9.36 -11.29
CA ILE A 547 -22.43 -9.79 -10.06
C ILE A 547 -22.76 -8.59 -9.16
N PRO A 548 -23.75 -8.72 -8.25
CA PRO A 548 -23.84 -7.87 -7.07
C PRO A 548 -22.65 -8.13 -6.13
N GLY A 549 -22.03 -7.06 -5.65
CA GLY A 549 -20.96 -7.12 -4.66
C GLY A 549 -19.57 -7.39 -5.25
N PHE A 550 -18.63 -6.53 -4.91
CA PHE A 550 -17.23 -6.60 -5.34
C PHE A 550 -16.41 -7.55 -4.48
N SER A 551 -15.34 -8.08 -5.08
CA SER A 551 -14.20 -8.64 -4.33
C SER A 551 -13.14 -7.55 -4.16
N ASN A 552 -12.68 -7.32 -2.93
CA ASN A 552 -11.45 -6.58 -2.64
C ASN A 552 -10.22 -7.47 -2.88
N TYR A 553 -10.36 -8.75 -2.61
CA TYR A 553 -9.28 -9.73 -2.67
C TYR A 553 -9.69 -10.97 -3.47
N LEU A 554 -8.82 -11.41 -4.39
CA LEU A 554 -8.97 -12.60 -5.22
C LEU A 554 -7.89 -13.63 -4.86
N HIS A 555 -8.31 -14.85 -4.52
CA HIS A 555 -7.44 -15.98 -4.20
C HIS A 555 -7.63 -17.14 -5.20
N PRO A 556 -6.56 -17.70 -5.81
CA PRO A 556 -6.67 -18.90 -6.62
C PRO A 556 -7.01 -20.14 -5.77
N TYR A 557 -8.15 -20.78 -6.02
CA TYR A 557 -8.44 -22.13 -5.51
C TYR A 557 -7.75 -23.20 -6.38
N ASP A 558 -7.64 -22.94 -7.69
CA ASP A 558 -6.72 -23.56 -8.64
C ASP A 558 -6.66 -22.74 -9.94
N GLU A 559 -6.02 -23.26 -10.99
CA GLU A 559 -5.90 -22.63 -12.32
C GLU A 559 -7.24 -22.21 -12.95
N ASN A 560 -8.33 -22.87 -12.56
CA ASN A 560 -9.66 -22.72 -13.14
C ASN A 560 -10.71 -22.17 -12.14
N THR A 561 -10.34 -21.92 -10.89
CA THR A 561 -11.28 -21.61 -9.81
C THR A 561 -10.75 -20.48 -8.92
N LEU A 562 -11.55 -19.45 -8.67
CA LEU A 562 -11.22 -18.30 -7.80
C LEU A 562 -12.12 -18.22 -6.59
N ILE A 563 -11.57 -17.83 -5.44
CA ILE A 563 -12.32 -17.31 -4.28
C ILE A 563 -12.23 -15.78 -4.30
N GLY A 564 -13.36 -15.08 -4.25
CA GLY A 564 -13.43 -13.64 -4.05
C GLY A 564 -13.89 -13.28 -2.64
N ILE A 565 -13.14 -12.42 -1.95
CA ILE A 565 -13.48 -11.86 -0.63
C ILE A 565 -13.73 -10.37 -0.77
N GLY A 566 -14.85 -9.88 -0.26
CA GLY A 566 -15.25 -8.48 -0.40
C GLY A 566 -16.55 -8.14 0.31
N LYS A 567 -17.41 -7.33 -0.31
CA LYS A 567 -18.70 -6.89 0.25
C LYS A 567 -19.84 -7.27 -0.69
N GLU A 568 -20.97 -7.69 -0.13
CA GLU A 568 -22.24 -7.68 -0.85
C GLU A 568 -22.75 -6.23 -0.96
N ILE A 569 -23.61 -5.91 -1.92
CA ILE A 569 -24.26 -4.58 -2.00
C ILE A 569 -25.67 -4.60 -1.41
N THR A 570 -26.05 -3.50 -0.77
CA THR A 570 -27.42 -3.25 -0.26
C THR A 570 -27.86 -1.85 -0.67
N GLU A 571 -29.16 -1.67 -0.92
CA GLU A 571 -29.75 -0.39 -1.28
C GLU A 571 -30.43 0.24 -0.04
N ASP A 572 -30.18 1.53 0.22
CA ASP A 572 -30.87 2.27 1.29
C ASP A 572 -32.27 2.75 0.85
N PRO A 573 -33.16 3.18 1.77
CA PRO A 573 -34.50 3.68 1.42
C PRO A 573 -34.53 4.96 0.55
N SER A 574 -33.38 5.56 0.23
CA SER A 574 -33.22 6.68 -0.72
C SER A 574 -32.74 6.24 -2.11
N GLY A 575 -32.56 4.93 -2.35
CA GLY A 575 -32.07 4.37 -3.61
C GLY A 575 -30.53 4.36 -3.72
N ARG A 576 -29.82 4.49 -2.60
CA ARG A 576 -28.35 4.57 -2.58
C ARG A 576 -27.74 3.19 -2.40
N VAL A 577 -26.89 2.78 -3.34
CA VAL A 577 -26.07 1.57 -3.20
C VAL A 577 -25.01 1.80 -2.11
N MET A 578 -24.94 0.88 -1.16
CA MET A 578 -24.01 0.87 -0.02
C MET A 578 -23.41 -0.53 0.17
N ALA A 579 -22.26 -0.61 0.83
CA ALA A 579 -21.71 -1.89 1.27
C ALA A 579 -22.64 -2.55 2.31
N GLY A 580 -22.99 -3.81 2.05
CA GLY A 580 -23.71 -4.70 2.95
C GLY A 580 -22.75 -5.55 3.79
N GLY A 581 -23.13 -6.81 3.98
CA GLY A 581 -22.33 -7.82 4.68
C GLY A 581 -21.04 -8.21 3.96
N LEU A 582 -20.19 -8.94 4.69
CA LEU A 582 -18.96 -9.53 4.16
C LEU A 582 -19.30 -10.67 3.20
N LYS A 583 -18.81 -10.60 1.95
CA LYS A 583 -19.10 -11.58 0.89
C LYS A 583 -17.90 -12.49 0.64
N ILE A 584 -18.16 -13.80 0.55
CA ILE A 584 -17.27 -14.83 -0.01
C ILE A 584 -17.96 -15.34 -1.27
N SER A 585 -17.25 -15.37 -2.39
CA SER A 585 -17.75 -15.82 -3.69
C SER A 585 -16.82 -16.89 -4.25
N LEU A 586 -17.34 -17.87 -4.98
CA LEU A 586 -16.55 -18.88 -5.68
C LEU A 586 -16.85 -18.81 -7.18
N PHE A 587 -15.82 -18.69 -8.02
CA PHE A 587 -15.98 -18.50 -9.47
C PHE A 587 -15.33 -19.64 -10.27
N ASP A 588 -16.05 -20.19 -11.25
CA ASP A 588 -15.47 -21.00 -12.33
C ASP A 588 -14.98 -20.06 -13.43
N VAL A 589 -13.71 -20.21 -13.80
CA VAL A 589 -13.02 -19.44 -14.83
C VAL A 589 -12.31 -20.34 -15.86
N SER A 590 -12.71 -21.61 -15.92
CA SER A 590 -12.25 -22.58 -16.93
C SER A 590 -12.64 -22.14 -18.35
N GLN A 591 -13.94 -21.87 -18.56
CA GLN A 591 -14.47 -21.28 -19.79
C GLN A 591 -14.35 -19.76 -19.71
N ALA A 592 -13.21 -19.24 -20.19
CA ALA A 592 -12.85 -17.84 -20.04
C ALA A 592 -13.78 -16.83 -20.75
N ASP A 593 -14.62 -17.29 -21.68
CA ASP A 593 -15.65 -16.48 -22.34
C ASP A 593 -17.03 -16.55 -21.64
N LYS A 594 -17.20 -17.46 -20.67
CA LYS A 594 -18.42 -17.69 -19.88
C LYS A 594 -18.13 -18.00 -18.39
N PRO A 595 -17.41 -17.13 -17.66
CA PRO A 595 -17.25 -17.29 -16.21
C PRO A 595 -18.58 -17.28 -15.45
N VAL A 596 -18.65 -18.01 -14.34
CA VAL A 596 -19.86 -18.10 -13.48
C VAL A 596 -19.53 -18.07 -11.98
N GLU A 597 -20.41 -17.44 -11.19
CA GLU A 597 -20.43 -17.57 -9.73
C GLU A 597 -21.06 -18.94 -9.38
N LEU A 598 -20.23 -19.87 -8.89
CA LEU A 598 -20.62 -21.23 -8.52
C LEU A 598 -21.45 -21.25 -7.23
N ASP A 599 -21.01 -20.47 -6.25
CA ASP A 599 -21.65 -20.34 -4.93
C ASP A 599 -21.21 -19.02 -4.27
N LYS A 600 -22.01 -18.52 -3.32
CA LYS A 600 -21.64 -17.38 -2.48
C LYS A 600 -22.19 -17.47 -1.07
N TYR A 601 -21.43 -16.93 -0.12
CA TYR A 601 -21.80 -16.79 1.27
C TYR A 601 -21.72 -15.31 1.68
N VAL A 602 -22.72 -14.80 2.38
CA VAL A 602 -22.73 -13.43 2.93
C VAL A 602 -22.87 -13.51 4.45
N ALA A 603 -22.03 -12.77 5.18
CA ALA A 603 -21.99 -12.74 6.63
C ALA A 603 -22.28 -11.32 7.17
N GLY A 604 -23.31 -11.23 8.02
CA GLY A 604 -23.75 -9.98 8.64
C GLY A 604 -24.28 -8.94 7.65
N ASP A 605 -24.33 -7.71 8.14
CA ASP A 605 -24.94 -6.55 7.49
C ASP A 605 -23.91 -5.44 7.20
N THR A 606 -24.39 -4.30 6.68
CA THR A 606 -23.62 -3.05 6.60
C THR A 606 -22.85 -2.76 7.91
N GLY A 607 -21.53 -2.56 7.79
CA GLY A 607 -20.62 -2.40 8.93
C GLY A 607 -19.85 -3.67 9.32
N SER A 608 -20.22 -4.84 8.77
CA SER A 608 -19.44 -6.08 8.92
C SER A 608 -18.12 -5.98 8.16
N ASP A 609 -17.03 -6.46 8.77
CA ASP A 609 -15.67 -6.31 8.26
C ASP A 609 -14.76 -7.52 8.56
N SER A 610 -13.59 -7.55 7.93
CA SER A 610 -12.64 -8.68 8.01
C SER A 610 -11.22 -8.21 7.73
N VAL A 611 -10.28 -8.70 8.54
CA VAL A 611 -8.85 -8.40 8.36
C VAL A 611 -8.34 -8.83 6.98
N ALA A 612 -8.93 -9.87 6.38
CA ALA A 612 -8.57 -10.37 5.06
C ALA A 612 -8.96 -9.46 3.87
N LEU A 613 -9.65 -8.33 4.10
CA LEU A 613 -9.99 -7.37 3.05
C LEU A 613 -8.84 -6.42 2.68
N TYR A 614 -7.87 -6.26 3.59
CA TYR A 614 -6.69 -5.39 3.46
C TYR A 614 -5.40 -6.05 3.98
N ASP A 615 -5.49 -7.15 4.73
CA ASP A 615 -4.36 -7.99 5.06
C ASP A 615 -4.69 -9.49 4.93
N HIS A 616 -4.41 -10.01 3.75
CA HIS A 616 -4.52 -11.42 3.41
C HIS A 616 -3.78 -12.41 4.33
N LYS A 617 -2.81 -11.99 5.16
CA LYS A 617 -2.12 -12.90 6.08
C LYS A 617 -3.13 -13.45 7.10
N ALA A 618 -4.24 -12.73 7.29
CA ALA A 618 -5.43 -13.16 8.00
C ALA A 618 -6.29 -14.22 7.27
N PHE A 619 -6.17 -14.36 5.94
CA PHE A 619 -6.88 -15.38 5.14
C PHE A 619 -6.12 -16.71 5.22
N LEU A 620 -6.66 -17.68 5.95
CA LEU A 620 -6.12 -19.04 6.00
C LEU A 620 -6.88 -19.93 5.03
N PHE A 621 -6.20 -20.47 4.02
CA PHE A 621 -6.78 -21.43 3.09
C PHE A 621 -5.90 -22.68 2.96
N SER A 622 -6.53 -23.85 2.82
CA SER A 622 -5.88 -25.09 2.40
C SER A 622 -6.85 -25.92 1.57
N LYS A 623 -6.52 -26.10 0.29
CA LYS A 623 -7.31 -26.92 -0.64
C LYS A 623 -7.40 -28.37 -0.18
N GLU A 624 -6.29 -28.93 0.30
CA GLU A 624 -6.17 -30.33 0.72
C GLU A 624 -7.08 -30.64 1.93
N LYS A 625 -7.10 -29.74 2.92
CA LYS A 625 -8.02 -29.82 4.08
C LYS A 625 -9.43 -29.28 3.77
N GLN A 626 -9.68 -28.86 2.51
CA GLN A 626 -10.91 -28.18 2.05
C GLN A 626 -11.31 -27.00 2.97
N LEU A 627 -10.33 -26.27 3.49
CA LEU A 627 -10.46 -25.29 4.57
C LEU A 627 -10.36 -23.85 4.08
N LEU A 628 -11.27 -22.99 4.54
CA LEU A 628 -11.06 -21.54 4.64
C LEU A 628 -11.37 -21.10 6.07
N ALA A 629 -10.47 -20.35 6.71
CA ALA A 629 -10.78 -19.61 7.94
C ALA A 629 -10.54 -18.11 7.73
N LEU A 630 -11.50 -17.31 8.19
CA LEU A 630 -11.62 -15.89 7.89
C LEU A 630 -11.94 -15.11 9.18
N PRO A 631 -11.05 -14.23 9.66
CA PRO A 631 -11.37 -13.33 10.76
C PRO A 631 -12.50 -12.37 10.40
N VAL A 632 -13.44 -12.14 11.32
CA VAL A 632 -14.60 -11.27 11.09
C VAL A 632 -14.93 -10.41 12.30
N SER A 633 -15.41 -9.21 12.02
CA SER A 633 -16.25 -8.38 12.89
C SER A 633 -17.62 -8.30 12.21
N LEU A 634 -18.68 -8.76 12.85
CA LEU A 634 -20.02 -8.80 12.25
C LEU A 634 -20.93 -7.76 12.91
N THR A 635 -21.68 -7.07 12.05
CA THR A 635 -22.85 -6.28 12.45
C THR A 635 -24.13 -6.96 11.95
N GLU A 636 -25.24 -6.74 12.65
CA GLU A 636 -26.58 -7.16 12.21
C GLU A 636 -27.52 -5.94 12.36
N LYS A 637 -28.39 -5.66 11.38
CA LYS A 637 -29.39 -4.58 11.51
C LYS A 637 -30.55 -5.01 12.42
N THR A 638 -31.00 -4.10 13.28
CA THR A 638 -32.19 -4.30 14.11
C THR A 638 -33.19 -3.17 13.91
N LYS A 639 -34.42 -3.33 14.43
CA LYS A 639 -35.44 -2.25 14.42
C LYS A 639 -34.99 -1.01 15.21
N GLU A 640 -34.09 -1.17 16.16
CA GLU A 640 -33.55 -0.12 17.02
C GLU A 640 -32.25 0.49 16.44
N GLN A 641 -31.48 -0.33 15.71
CA GLN A 641 -30.22 0.05 15.07
C GLN A 641 -30.22 -0.40 13.60
N PRO A 642 -30.95 0.30 12.72
CA PRO A 642 -31.02 -0.01 11.29
C PRO A 642 -29.72 0.28 10.53
N TRP A 643 -28.77 0.95 11.19
CA TRP A 643 -27.41 1.22 10.71
C TRP A 643 -26.44 0.04 10.91
N GLY A 644 -26.88 -1.00 11.66
CA GLY A 644 -26.06 -2.13 12.07
C GLY A 644 -25.58 -2.03 13.53
N LYS A 645 -25.62 -3.14 14.25
CA LYS A 645 -25.10 -3.32 15.61
C LYS A 645 -24.03 -4.41 15.62
N PHE A 646 -22.87 -4.19 16.24
CA PHE A 646 -21.87 -5.26 16.45
C PHE A 646 -22.48 -6.45 17.23
N THR A 647 -22.31 -7.66 16.72
CA THR A 647 -22.86 -8.90 17.31
C THR A 647 -21.83 -9.99 17.55
N PHE A 648 -20.70 -10.00 16.85
CA PHE A 648 -19.71 -11.07 16.91
C PHE A 648 -18.34 -10.59 16.44
N GLY A 649 -17.28 -10.95 17.17
CA GLY A 649 -15.88 -10.76 16.77
C GLY A 649 -15.10 -12.04 16.98
N GLY A 650 -14.42 -12.54 15.94
CA GLY A 650 -13.80 -13.86 15.97
C GLY A 650 -13.33 -14.34 14.60
N ALA A 651 -13.37 -15.65 14.37
CA ALA A 651 -13.16 -16.25 13.05
C ALA A 651 -14.37 -17.07 12.59
N MET A 652 -14.69 -17.01 11.30
CA MET A 652 -15.62 -17.94 10.63
C MET A 652 -14.82 -18.99 9.88
N VAL A 653 -15.22 -20.25 10.00
CA VAL A 653 -14.52 -21.39 9.40
C VAL A 653 -15.45 -22.10 8.44
N PHE A 654 -15.00 -22.28 7.20
CA PHE A 654 -15.76 -22.82 6.08
C PHE A 654 -15.07 -24.07 5.52
N LYS A 655 -15.90 -24.96 4.97
CA LYS A 655 -15.49 -25.98 4.03
C LYS A 655 -15.65 -25.45 2.61
N ILE A 656 -14.62 -25.58 1.76
CA ILE A 656 -14.68 -25.27 0.33
C ILE A 656 -14.16 -26.46 -0.48
N ASP A 657 -15.05 -27.10 -1.23
CA ASP A 657 -14.79 -28.31 -2.03
C ASP A 657 -14.54 -28.03 -3.53
N GLY A 658 -14.38 -26.76 -3.90
CA GLY A 658 -14.19 -26.32 -5.28
C GLY A 658 -15.50 -26.10 -6.05
N LYS A 659 -16.65 -26.38 -5.43
CA LYS A 659 -17.98 -26.07 -5.98
C LYS A 659 -18.92 -25.37 -5.01
N LYS A 660 -18.71 -25.56 -3.70
CA LYS A 660 -19.60 -25.05 -2.65
C LYS A 660 -18.83 -24.45 -1.48
N ILE A 661 -19.38 -23.38 -0.90
CA ILE A 661 -18.94 -22.75 0.35
C ILE A 661 -19.92 -23.19 1.46
N THR A 662 -19.43 -23.92 2.46
CA THR A 662 -20.26 -24.40 3.58
C THR A 662 -19.67 -23.94 4.90
N LEU A 663 -20.39 -23.09 5.65
CA LEU A 663 -19.97 -22.70 7.01
C LEU A 663 -19.88 -23.95 7.91
N LYS A 664 -18.72 -24.22 8.49
CA LYS A 664 -18.53 -25.21 9.56
C LYS A 664 -18.90 -24.66 10.93
N GLY A 665 -18.58 -23.40 11.20
CA GLY A 665 -18.91 -22.72 12.45
C GLY A 665 -18.14 -21.43 12.67
N LYS A 666 -18.20 -20.92 13.91
CA LYS A 666 -17.54 -19.68 14.34
C LYS A 666 -16.71 -19.93 15.60
N ILE A 667 -15.53 -19.33 15.69
CA ILE A 667 -14.68 -19.30 16.90
C ILE A 667 -14.75 -17.88 17.47
N ASP A 668 -15.44 -17.72 18.60
CA ASP A 668 -15.67 -16.42 19.24
C ASP A 668 -14.41 -15.93 19.99
N HIS A 669 -14.07 -14.66 19.80
CA HIS A 669 -13.08 -13.94 20.62
C HIS A 669 -13.69 -12.78 21.40
N SER A 670 -14.96 -12.43 21.18
CA SER A 670 -15.58 -11.16 21.63
C SER A 670 -15.98 -11.10 23.12
N ASP A 671 -15.26 -11.74 24.04
CA ASP A 671 -15.42 -11.54 25.50
C ASP A 671 -16.87 -11.49 26.03
N ASN A 672 -17.72 -12.40 25.52
CA ASN A 672 -19.19 -12.44 25.69
C ASN A 672 -19.97 -11.37 24.88
N GLY A 673 -19.72 -11.28 23.57
CA GLY A 673 -20.46 -10.41 22.64
C GLY A 673 -20.11 -8.92 22.72
N LYS A 674 -18.93 -8.58 23.25
CA LYS A 674 -18.39 -7.23 23.41
C LYS A 674 -17.17 -7.00 22.52
N ALA A 675 -17.15 -5.83 21.88
CA ALA A 675 -15.92 -5.25 21.37
C ALA A 675 -14.91 -5.03 22.52
N GLY A 676 -13.65 -5.37 22.29
CA GLY A 676 -12.54 -5.10 23.22
C GLY A 676 -12.07 -3.64 23.20
N ASN A 677 -10.87 -3.39 23.70
CA ASN A 677 -10.27 -2.04 23.64
C ASN A 677 -9.80 -1.73 22.20
N VAL A 678 -9.88 -0.47 21.77
CA VAL A 678 -9.35 -0.09 20.45
C VAL A 678 -7.82 -0.12 20.46
N GLU A 679 -7.23 -0.94 19.58
CA GLU A 679 -5.82 -0.96 19.22
C GLU A 679 -5.66 -0.48 17.77
N SER A 680 -4.48 0.03 17.41
CA SER A 680 -4.12 0.20 15.99
C SER A 680 -3.08 -0.83 15.55
N LEU A 681 -3.23 -1.32 14.32
CA LEU A 681 -2.23 -2.11 13.60
C LEU A 681 -2.19 -1.65 12.14
N ASN A 682 -1.00 -1.35 11.63
CA ASN A 682 -0.74 -0.93 10.25
C ASN A 682 -1.65 0.23 9.78
N GLY A 683 -1.89 1.22 10.65
CA GLY A 683 -2.70 2.41 10.36
C GLY A 683 -4.22 2.25 10.53
N TYR A 684 -4.70 1.02 10.75
CA TYR A 684 -6.12 0.73 10.96
C TYR A 684 -6.45 0.53 12.45
N SER A 685 -7.70 0.79 12.84
CA SER A 685 -8.19 0.61 14.21
C SER A 685 -9.05 -0.66 14.33
N TYR A 686 -8.69 -1.54 15.27
CA TYR A 686 -9.37 -2.80 15.59
C TYR A 686 -9.63 -2.91 17.08
N TYR A 687 -10.32 -3.96 17.51
CA TYR A 687 -10.39 -4.30 18.92
C TYR A 687 -9.25 -5.26 19.30
N ASP A 688 -8.75 -5.20 20.54
CA ASP A 688 -7.70 -6.11 21.01
C ASP A 688 -8.14 -7.58 21.03
N ASN A 689 -9.44 -7.84 21.03
CA ASN A 689 -10.04 -9.16 20.83
C ASN A 689 -10.39 -9.50 19.36
N THR A 690 -10.17 -8.61 18.38
CA THR A 690 -10.26 -8.94 16.95
C THR A 690 -9.21 -9.99 16.59
N VAL A 691 -9.63 -11.06 15.89
CA VAL A 691 -8.69 -12.07 15.35
C VAL A 691 -7.88 -11.43 14.22
N LYS A 692 -6.56 -11.47 14.35
CA LYS A 692 -5.58 -10.93 13.39
C LYS A 692 -5.07 -12.01 12.44
N ARG A 693 -4.98 -13.28 12.89
CA ARG A 693 -4.49 -14.45 12.11
C ARG A 693 -5.20 -15.74 12.47
N SER A 694 -5.16 -16.71 11.54
CA SER A 694 -5.47 -18.12 11.80
C SER A 694 -4.38 -19.01 11.21
N LEU A 695 -4.02 -20.10 11.88
CA LEU A 695 -3.11 -21.14 11.35
C LEU A 695 -3.57 -22.53 11.80
N TYR A 696 -3.11 -23.62 11.16
CA TYR A 696 -3.33 -24.99 11.65
C TYR A 696 -2.02 -25.74 11.92
N ILE A 697 -2.08 -26.69 12.86
CA ILE A 697 -1.09 -27.75 13.07
C ILE A 697 -1.86 -29.06 13.21
N ASP A 698 -1.61 -30.02 12.31
CA ASP A 698 -2.30 -31.30 12.13
C ASP A 698 -3.84 -31.16 12.10
N LYS A 699 -4.50 -31.50 13.22
CA LYS A 699 -5.95 -31.43 13.43
C LYS A 699 -6.40 -30.30 14.35
N THR A 700 -5.53 -29.33 14.65
CA THR A 700 -5.83 -28.17 15.50
C THR A 700 -5.81 -26.88 14.68
N LEU A 701 -6.89 -26.10 14.77
CA LEU A 701 -7.00 -24.75 14.27
C LEU A 701 -6.67 -23.76 15.39
N TYR A 702 -5.78 -22.82 15.12
CA TYR A 702 -5.33 -21.78 16.04
C TYR A 702 -5.82 -20.43 15.53
N THR A 703 -6.42 -19.63 16.41
CA THR A 703 -6.87 -18.27 16.10
C THR A 703 -6.23 -17.26 17.05
N LEU A 704 -5.54 -16.28 16.48
CA LEU A 704 -4.77 -15.25 17.21
C LEU A 704 -5.53 -13.92 17.22
N SER A 705 -5.88 -13.41 18.39
CA SER A 705 -6.18 -11.99 18.62
C SER A 705 -5.07 -11.32 19.43
N GLY A 706 -5.14 -9.99 19.65
CA GLY A 706 -4.20 -9.30 20.54
C GLY A 706 -4.20 -9.86 21.97
N GLN A 707 -5.38 -10.26 22.46
CA GLN A 707 -5.55 -10.90 23.77
C GLN A 707 -5.19 -12.40 23.82
N TYR A 708 -5.61 -13.21 22.83
CA TYR A 708 -5.66 -14.68 22.96
C TYR A 708 -5.11 -15.45 21.76
N LEU A 709 -4.46 -16.59 22.03
CA LEU A 709 -4.33 -17.70 21.09
C LEU A 709 -5.33 -18.80 21.50
N LYS A 710 -6.43 -18.94 20.77
CA LYS A 710 -7.42 -20.01 21.00
C LYS A 710 -7.11 -21.20 20.10
N MET A 711 -7.38 -22.41 20.59
CA MET A 711 -6.99 -23.67 19.97
C MET A 711 -8.21 -24.59 19.91
N ASN A 712 -8.68 -24.89 18.71
CA ASN A 712 -9.92 -25.62 18.44
C ASN A 712 -9.64 -26.85 17.57
N ASN A 713 -10.40 -27.93 17.76
CA ASN A 713 -10.32 -29.08 16.87
C ASN A 713 -10.77 -28.69 15.45
N LEU A 714 -9.99 -29.00 14.43
CA LEU A 714 -10.24 -28.58 13.05
C LEU A 714 -11.44 -29.29 12.40
N GLU A 715 -11.79 -30.50 12.88
CA GLU A 715 -12.90 -31.29 12.35
C GLU A 715 -14.26 -30.77 12.85
N ASP A 716 -14.43 -30.56 14.17
CA ASP A 716 -15.71 -30.18 14.79
C ASP A 716 -15.75 -28.80 15.47
N LEU A 717 -14.64 -28.06 15.46
CA LEU A 717 -14.47 -26.71 16.03
C LEU A 717 -14.65 -26.60 17.55
N LYS A 718 -14.72 -27.70 18.31
CA LYS A 718 -14.72 -27.63 19.78
C LYS A 718 -13.43 -26.99 20.30
N PRO A 719 -13.50 -26.12 21.32
CA PRO A 719 -12.30 -25.61 21.98
C PRO A 719 -11.56 -26.74 22.70
N VAL A 720 -10.24 -26.74 22.60
CA VAL A 720 -9.36 -27.72 23.27
C VAL A 720 -8.47 -27.01 24.29
N ASN A 721 -7.92 -25.85 23.96
CA ASN A 721 -7.10 -25.03 24.85
C ASN A 721 -7.17 -23.54 24.46
N SER A 722 -6.76 -22.63 25.34
CA SER A 722 -6.58 -21.21 25.04
C SER A 722 -5.52 -20.57 25.93
N LEU A 723 -4.62 -19.80 25.32
CA LEU A 723 -3.60 -19.04 26.01
C LEU A 723 -3.93 -17.54 25.93
N LYS A 724 -3.84 -16.84 27.08
CA LYS A 724 -3.83 -15.37 27.12
C LYS A 724 -2.39 -14.92 26.85
N ILE A 725 -2.21 -14.05 25.86
CA ILE A 725 -0.89 -13.53 25.45
C ILE A 725 -0.68 -12.09 25.94
N LYS A 726 -1.77 -11.33 26.07
CA LYS A 726 -1.78 -9.97 26.63
C LYS A 726 -1.81 -10.06 28.16
N ASN A 727 -0.64 -10.05 28.79
CA ASN A 727 -0.53 -9.91 30.25
C ASN A 727 -0.91 -8.49 30.66
N GLU A 728 -1.67 -8.35 31.75
CA GLU A 728 -2.27 -7.07 32.18
C GLU A 728 -1.29 -6.13 32.91
N GLU A 729 -0.03 -6.54 33.07
CA GLU A 729 1.03 -5.78 33.73
C GLU A 729 1.68 -4.72 32.81
N GLN A 730 0.86 -3.79 32.31
CA GLN A 730 1.31 -2.41 32.07
C GLN A 730 0.30 -1.45 32.71
N GLY A 731 0.67 -0.96 33.90
CA GLY A 731 -0.14 0.02 34.62
C GLY A 731 -0.21 1.35 33.87
N SER A 732 -1.42 1.90 33.79
CA SER A 732 -1.73 3.29 33.41
C SER A 732 -0.84 3.93 32.32
N GLN A 733 -1.37 3.97 31.10
CA GLN A 733 -1.10 5.09 30.19
C GLN A 733 -1.22 6.42 30.98
N PRO A 734 -0.34 7.40 30.76
CA PRO A 734 -0.47 8.70 31.41
C PRO A 734 -1.85 9.27 31.09
N LYS A 735 -2.64 9.56 32.13
CA LYS A 735 -4.00 10.08 31.93
C LYS A 735 -3.91 11.36 31.13
N TYR A 736 -4.63 11.43 30.01
CA TYR A 736 -4.94 12.69 29.36
C TYR A 736 -5.77 13.52 30.35
N HIS A 737 -5.14 14.52 30.98
CA HIS A 737 -5.77 15.44 31.93
C HIS A 737 -6.41 16.60 31.14
N PRO A 738 -7.74 16.70 31.03
CA PRO A 738 -8.39 17.69 30.15
C PRO A 738 -8.41 19.13 30.70
N GLU A 739 -7.66 19.42 31.77
CA GLU A 739 -7.87 20.58 32.64
C GLU A 739 -6.83 21.70 32.47
N LEU A 740 -6.11 21.75 31.33
CA LEU A 740 -5.10 22.78 31.05
C LEU A 740 -5.40 23.72 29.88
N ASP A 741 -6.30 23.39 28.95
CA ASP A 741 -6.85 24.35 27.97
C ASP A 741 -7.98 25.20 28.59
N GLY A 742 -7.74 25.70 29.81
CA GLY A 742 -8.73 26.33 30.68
C GLY A 742 -8.54 27.82 30.95
N ALA A 743 -7.46 28.45 30.43
CA ALA A 743 -7.25 29.90 30.55
C ALA A 743 -6.25 30.47 29.54
N ILE A 744 -6.74 31.26 28.58
CA ILE A 744 -6.32 32.66 28.38
C ILE A 744 -7.49 33.41 27.72
N VAL A 745 -7.66 34.67 28.08
CA VAL A 745 -8.92 35.42 28.02
C VAL A 745 -8.83 36.60 27.05
N ASN A 746 -9.93 36.85 26.33
CA ASN A 746 -10.26 38.01 25.48
C ASN A 746 -9.42 38.25 24.22
#